data_AF-A0A7M7KPL5-F1
#
_entry.id   AF-A0A7M7KPL5-F1
#
_cell.length_a   1.000
_cell.length_b   1.000
_cell.length_c   1.000
_cell.angle_alpha   90.00
_cell.angle_beta   90.00
_cell.angle_gamma   90.00
#
_symmetry.space_group_name_H-M   'P 1'
#
loop_
_entity.id
_entity.type
_entity.pdbx_description
1 polymer ?
#
loop_
_entity_poly.entity_id
_entity_poly.type
_entity_poly.pdbx_seq_one_letter_code
_entity_poly.pdbx_strand_id
1 'polypeptide(L)'
;MDTSHISSLASLLQDSEKLAADINGGQELPRVVRSITQMVTDGDQLWSRVSEGAASREQADVQAAILLGSQGFNLPNLSHHIDQLTAAQTFAPIQSIQATDIDGFLRNERQNALTSAILEHSKNTNDDLASFVVSAEQERWEDQKRKVLSSIEFSADTTSDMRFQSFNDSLNMTNTMSFSRGRDLIVSSTGAPIRARLSPEELKYARALSEHNAAYLCGALLGESQTLVDKMAQVAEQLELKDVALLWQVLQAIQCKNIDQGNDRLSLMHEAKRFLEKKHLKDLRATVYGNLNKAALGGVPGTAQLIRAYLNVRPVPRMFSDEPVINDHPVWAVLYHALRCGDLACAREVAQQAGMADLAGKFQECQRNPHQRLGDASAAELRIKYMRDFGLNLCTGNPHQRVVLAVLAGCDVDSDHGPVGMASIEDYLWIMMCKALAAPISHSQDVLPLAKLQSRITDDYGETHFDAAQRPLQFAYVLLLTAQFEVAIEFLYRTDVHKCHAVHMAIALNQLGLLRNTAQTIDPVLVKEGSNCQLNLPRLITSYTRRFEMSEPELALEYYYALKEKYEPLWLQCVIELALETKAFTKILGQRNADGGTVQGALDKFVCTGSTGSQERNRVATAVAEAAESRGLNEEAVALYELANEKQKCVDLLTKVLSLQVDASQ
;
A
#
# COMPACT_ATOMS: atom_id res chain seq x y z
N MET A 1 38.84 -40.22 -31.22
CA MET A 1 40.25 -40.58 -31.05
C MET A 1 41.02 -39.32 -31.41
N ASP A 2 41.54 -38.49 -30.52
CA ASP A 2 41.90 -38.62 -29.12
C ASP A 2 41.75 -37.26 -28.44
N THR A 3 41.08 -37.19 -27.29
CA THR A 3 41.05 -36.01 -26.41
C THR A 3 42.02 -36.26 -25.26
N SER A 4 43.26 -35.81 -25.42
CA SER A 4 44.29 -35.88 -24.41
C SER A 4 44.32 -34.59 -23.58
N HIS A 5 44.00 -34.74 -22.29
CA HIS A 5 44.41 -33.91 -21.14
C HIS A 5 43.78 -32.52 -20.92
N ILE A 6 42.59 -32.52 -20.30
CA ILE A 6 42.27 -31.54 -19.25
C ILE A 6 42.30 -32.31 -17.92
N SER A 7 43.47 -32.37 -17.31
CA SER A 7 43.64 -32.93 -15.96
C SER A 7 42.96 -31.99 -14.96
N SER A 8 41.86 -32.43 -14.35
CA SER A 8 41.22 -31.67 -13.27
C SER A 8 42.22 -31.44 -12.12
N LEU A 9 42.09 -30.34 -11.38
CA LEU A 9 42.96 -30.02 -10.25
C LEU A 9 43.05 -31.18 -9.24
N ALA A 10 41.96 -31.97 -9.12
CA ALA A 10 41.90 -33.17 -8.30
C ALA A 10 42.78 -34.32 -8.84
N SER A 11 42.88 -34.49 -10.16
CA SER A 11 43.78 -35.50 -10.73
C SER A 11 45.24 -35.10 -10.56
N LEU A 12 45.53 -33.80 -10.66
CA LEU A 12 46.88 -33.27 -10.46
C LEU A 12 47.33 -33.37 -8.99
N LEU A 13 46.39 -33.18 -8.05
CA LEU A 13 46.61 -33.43 -6.62
C LEU A 13 46.87 -34.92 -6.36
N GLN A 14 46.07 -35.81 -6.95
CA GLN A 14 46.22 -37.26 -6.84
C GLN A 14 47.52 -37.77 -7.48
N ASP A 15 47.94 -37.18 -8.60
CA ASP A 15 49.23 -37.47 -9.23
C ASP A 15 50.39 -36.96 -8.38
N SER A 16 50.25 -35.80 -7.72
CA SER A 16 51.28 -35.31 -6.78
C SER A 16 51.43 -36.21 -5.55
N GLU A 17 50.32 -36.75 -5.01
CA GLU A 17 50.32 -37.69 -3.89
C GLU A 17 50.91 -39.05 -4.28
N LYS A 18 50.61 -39.54 -5.50
CA LYS A 18 51.25 -40.74 -6.06
C LYS A 18 52.75 -40.55 -6.24
N LEU A 19 53.18 -39.40 -6.78
CA LEU A 19 54.60 -39.10 -6.95
C LEU A 19 55.32 -39.06 -5.60
N ALA A 20 54.70 -38.47 -4.57
CA ALA A 20 55.23 -38.45 -3.21
C ALA A 20 55.35 -39.86 -2.60
N ALA A 21 54.44 -40.77 -2.93
CA ALA A 21 54.49 -42.17 -2.49
C ALA A 21 55.59 -42.98 -3.22
N ASP A 22 55.76 -42.76 -4.53
CA ASP A 22 56.74 -43.47 -5.39
C ASP A 22 58.20 -43.05 -5.11
N ILE A 23 58.43 -41.84 -4.57
CA ILE A 23 59.78 -41.34 -4.18
C ILE A 23 60.38 -42.11 -2.99
N ASN A 24 59.62 -42.97 -2.29
CA ASN A 24 60.16 -43.86 -1.25
C ASN A 24 61.09 -44.97 -1.80
N GLY A 25 61.18 -45.12 -3.12
CA GLY A 25 62.05 -46.07 -3.82
C GLY A 25 63.46 -45.55 -4.16
N GLY A 26 64.25 -45.12 -3.17
CA GLY A 26 65.70 -45.30 -3.21
C GLY A 26 66.59 -44.45 -4.15
N GLN A 27 66.22 -43.23 -4.55
CA GLN A 27 67.17 -42.28 -5.17
C GLN A 27 67.20 -40.92 -4.45
N GLU A 28 68.41 -40.39 -4.21
CA GLU A 28 68.71 -39.10 -3.58
C GLU A 28 68.25 -37.93 -4.45
N LEU A 29 66.97 -37.58 -4.36
CA LEU A 29 66.42 -36.28 -4.77
C LEU A 29 65.92 -35.55 -3.51
N PRO A 30 65.93 -34.20 -3.48
CA PRO A 30 65.49 -33.43 -2.31
C PRO A 30 64.04 -33.79 -1.98
N ARG A 31 63.82 -34.32 -0.77
CA ARG A 31 62.52 -34.78 -0.30
C ARG A 31 61.54 -33.60 -0.23
N VAL A 32 60.32 -33.76 -0.73
CA VAL A 32 59.24 -32.81 -0.49
C VAL A 32 58.80 -32.99 0.97
N VAL A 33 59.32 -32.14 1.87
CA VAL A 33 59.19 -32.33 3.33
C VAL A 33 57.81 -31.89 3.87
N ARG A 34 56.98 -31.17 3.09
CA ARG A 34 55.67 -30.67 3.56
C ARG A 34 54.61 -30.78 2.47
N SER A 35 53.40 -31.20 2.83
CA SER A 35 52.23 -31.11 1.94
C SER A 35 51.78 -29.65 1.81
N ILE A 36 51.04 -29.32 0.75
CA ILE A 36 50.46 -27.98 0.54
C ILE A 36 49.59 -27.56 1.73
N THR A 37 48.78 -28.48 2.26
CA THR A 37 47.95 -28.22 3.44
C THR A 37 48.80 -27.89 4.66
N GLN A 38 49.92 -28.60 4.83
CA GLN A 38 50.86 -28.36 5.92
C GLN A 38 51.63 -27.05 5.75
N MET A 39 51.94 -26.66 4.51
CA MET A 39 52.52 -25.34 4.20
C MET A 39 51.55 -24.20 4.51
N VAL A 40 50.26 -24.37 4.24
CA VAL A 40 49.24 -23.36 4.55
C VAL A 40 49.11 -23.21 6.07
N THR A 41 49.03 -24.32 6.81
CA THR A 41 48.95 -24.25 8.29
C THR A 41 50.21 -23.66 8.92
N ASP A 42 51.40 -23.99 8.40
CA ASP A 42 52.65 -23.40 8.86
C ASP A 42 52.70 -21.91 8.50
N GLY A 43 52.17 -21.53 7.32
CA GLY A 43 52.02 -20.14 6.88
C GLY A 43 51.14 -19.31 7.81
N ASP A 44 49.97 -19.84 8.19
CA ASP A 44 49.06 -19.19 9.13
C ASP A 44 49.68 -19.04 10.54
N GLN A 45 50.46 -20.03 10.97
CA GLN A 45 51.20 -19.97 12.24
C GLN A 45 52.35 -18.94 12.21
N LEU A 46 53.02 -18.79 11.08
CA LEU A 46 54.07 -17.78 10.92
C LEU A 46 53.45 -16.38 10.83
N TRP A 47 52.34 -16.24 10.10
CA TRP A 47 51.63 -14.98 9.95
C TRP A 47 51.05 -14.48 11.28
N SER A 48 50.43 -15.37 12.06
CA SER A 48 49.94 -15.01 13.41
C SER A 48 51.07 -14.53 14.32
N ARG A 49 52.23 -15.19 14.31
CA ARG A 49 53.40 -14.76 15.12
C ARG A 49 53.96 -13.39 14.71
N VAL A 50 53.86 -13.03 13.43
CA VAL A 50 54.28 -11.72 12.93
C VAL A 50 53.21 -10.65 13.17
N SER A 51 51.93 -11.03 13.11
CA SER A 51 50.81 -10.08 13.22
C SER A 51 50.39 -9.77 14.66
N GLU A 52 50.57 -10.68 15.63
CA GLU A 52 50.12 -10.49 17.02
C GLU A 52 50.95 -9.47 17.82
N GLY A 53 52.14 -9.09 17.34
CA GLY A 53 53.06 -8.18 18.03
C GLY A 53 53.32 -6.83 17.34
N ALA A 54 52.68 -6.53 16.22
CA ALA A 54 52.96 -5.35 15.40
C ALA A 54 51.78 -4.36 15.39
N ALA A 55 52.03 -3.11 15.81
CA ALA A 55 51.01 -2.05 15.80
C ALA A 55 50.95 -1.31 14.44
N SER A 56 51.95 -1.48 13.58
CA SER A 56 52.00 -0.90 12.23
C SER A 56 52.56 -1.88 11.20
N ARG A 57 52.21 -1.68 9.93
CA ARG A 57 52.64 -2.52 8.79
C ARG A 57 54.17 -2.54 8.63
N GLU A 58 54.83 -1.43 8.89
CA GLU A 58 56.31 -1.34 8.85
C GLU A 58 56.97 -2.17 9.95
N GLN A 59 56.36 -2.26 11.15
CA GLN A 59 56.86 -3.12 12.22
C GLN A 59 56.65 -4.60 11.91
N ALA A 60 55.53 -4.95 11.25
CA ALA A 60 55.27 -6.30 10.78
C ALA A 60 56.29 -6.72 9.70
N ASP A 61 56.64 -5.81 8.77
CA ASP A 61 57.62 -6.07 7.72
C ASP A 61 59.04 -6.25 8.30
N VAL A 62 59.41 -5.46 9.31
CA VAL A 62 60.69 -5.63 10.01
C VAL A 62 60.73 -6.94 10.81
N GLN A 63 59.65 -7.30 11.50
CA GLN A 63 59.55 -8.57 12.23
C GLN A 63 59.56 -9.77 11.27
N ALA A 64 58.89 -9.68 10.12
CA ALA A 64 58.94 -10.68 9.06
C ALA A 64 60.35 -10.84 8.48
N ALA A 65 61.04 -9.73 8.23
CA ALA A 65 62.42 -9.73 7.74
C ALA A 65 63.39 -10.38 8.75
N ILE A 66 63.21 -10.12 10.05
CA ILE A 66 64.00 -10.74 11.12
C ILE A 66 63.71 -12.25 11.21
N LEU A 67 62.44 -12.66 11.12
CA LEU A 67 62.04 -14.07 11.21
C LEU A 67 62.57 -14.87 10.01
N LEU A 68 62.45 -14.33 8.80
CA LEU A 68 63.00 -14.94 7.58
C LEU A 68 64.53 -14.97 7.58
N GLY A 69 65.18 -13.92 8.09
CA GLY A 69 66.63 -13.90 8.32
C GLY A 69 67.09 -14.98 9.31
N SER A 70 66.31 -15.24 10.37
CA SER A 70 66.61 -16.27 11.37
C SER A 70 66.55 -17.70 10.80
N GLN A 71 65.82 -17.92 9.71
CA GLN A 71 65.73 -19.20 9.00
C GLN A 71 66.74 -19.33 7.85
N GLY A 72 67.71 -18.40 7.77
CA GLY A 72 68.83 -18.46 6.82
C GLY A 72 68.57 -17.83 5.46
N PHE A 73 67.48 -17.08 5.28
CA PHE A 73 67.19 -16.37 4.04
C PHE A 73 67.84 -14.98 4.03
N ASN A 74 68.69 -14.70 3.03
CA ASN A 74 69.30 -13.39 2.82
C ASN A 74 68.34 -12.47 2.03
N LEU A 75 67.45 -11.76 2.74
CA LEU A 75 66.46 -10.87 2.12
C LEU A 75 67.03 -9.81 1.15
N PRO A 76 68.17 -9.15 1.42
CA PRO A 76 68.68 -8.09 0.54
C PRO A 76 69.10 -8.59 -0.85
N ASN A 77 69.58 -9.83 -0.95
CA ASN A 77 69.96 -10.44 -2.22
C ASN A 77 68.73 -10.95 -2.98
N LEU A 78 67.69 -11.40 -2.27
CA LEU A 78 66.46 -11.87 -2.87
C LEU A 78 65.64 -10.71 -3.45
N SER A 79 65.56 -9.58 -2.74
CA SER A 79 64.92 -8.36 -3.26
C SER A 79 65.64 -7.88 -4.53
N HIS A 80 66.98 -7.88 -4.53
CA HIS A 80 67.76 -7.51 -5.71
C HIS A 80 67.54 -8.47 -6.90
N HIS A 81 67.38 -9.78 -6.66
CA HIS A 81 67.07 -10.73 -7.73
C HIS A 81 65.63 -10.62 -8.25
N ILE A 82 64.67 -10.27 -7.38
CA ILE A 82 63.29 -10.00 -7.78
C ILE A 82 63.21 -8.70 -8.60
N ASP A 83 63.96 -7.67 -8.20
CA ASP A 83 64.07 -6.41 -8.95
C ASP A 83 64.73 -6.63 -10.33
N GLN A 84 65.69 -7.56 -10.44
CA GLN A 84 66.24 -7.98 -11.73
C GLN A 84 65.25 -8.77 -12.60
N LEU A 85 64.27 -9.43 -12.01
CA LEU A 85 63.23 -10.21 -12.71
C LEU A 85 62.03 -9.38 -13.15
N THR A 86 62.13 -8.05 -13.11
CA THR A 86 61.05 -7.15 -13.55
C THR A 86 60.63 -7.50 -15.00
N ALA A 87 59.40 -8.01 -15.15
CA ALA A 87 58.79 -8.49 -16.40
C ALA A 87 58.71 -7.46 -17.55
N ALA A 88 59.18 -6.23 -17.33
CA ALA A 88 59.23 -5.16 -18.31
C ALA A 88 60.16 -5.46 -19.50
N GLN A 89 61.17 -6.34 -19.36
CA GLN A 89 62.07 -6.67 -20.47
C GLN A 89 61.53 -7.74 -21.43
N THR A 90 60.48 -8.48 -21.08
CA THR A 90 59.93 -9.55 -21.94
C THR A 90 59.13 -9.02 -23.13
N PHE A 91 58.69 -7.76 -23.10
CA PHE A 91 57.87 -7.12 -24.14
C PHE A 91 58.45 -5.81 -24.68
N ALA A 92 59.76 -5.58 -24.51
CA ALA A 92 60.42 -4.42 -25.10
C ALA A 92 60.50 -4.53 -26.63
N PRO A 93 60.33 -3.43 -27.40
CA PRO A 93 60.47 -3.45 -28.85
C PRO A 93 61.86 -3.98 -29.25
N ILE A 94 61.91 -5.00 -30.10
CA ILE A 94 63.19 -5.57 -30.58
C ILE A 94 63.88 -4.51 -31.45
N GLN A 95 65.14 -4.18 -31.14
CA GLN A 95 65.94 -3.24 -31.93
C GLN A 95 66.01 -3.65 -33.41
N SER A 96 65.93 -2.67 -34.30
CA SER A 96 65.95 -2.88 -35.75
C SER A 96 67.25 -3.54 -36.21
N ILE A 97 67.12 -4.65 -36.95
CA ILE A 97 68.24 -5.29 -37.65
C ILE A 97 68.62 -4.42 -38.86
N GLN A 98 69.91 -4.35 -39.19
CA GLN A 98 70.44 -3.45 -40.22
C GLN A 98 69.83 -3.67 -41.62
N ALA A 99 69.74 -2.55 -42.35
CA ALA A 99 69.10 -2.40 -43.64
C ALA A 99 69.81 -3.18 -44.76
N THR A 100 69.39 -4.41 -45.02
CA THR A 100 69.54 -5.06 -46.34
C THR A 100 68.59 -6.24 -46.59
N ASP A 101 67.75 -6.62 -45.62
CA ASP A 101 66.74 -7.68 -45.76
C ASP A 101 65.32 -7.11 -45.56
N ILE A 102 64.56 -6.99 -46.66
CA ILE A 102 63.20 -6.42 -46.67
C ILE A 102 62.21 -7.37 -46.00
N ASP A 103 62.39 -8.69 -46.14
CA ASP A 103 61.47 -9.67 -45.54
C ASP A 103 61.68 -9.74 -44.02
N GLY A 104 62.93 -9.63 -43.56
CA GLY A 104 63.26 -9.50 -42.14
C GLY A 104 62.66 -8.24 -41.50
N PHE A 105 62.72 -7.09 -42.19
CA PHE A 105 62.13 -5.84 -41.72
C PHE A 105 60.60 -5.95 -41.60
N LEU A 106 59.91 -6.48 -42.62
CA LEU A 106 58.46 -6.62 -42.60
C LEU A 106 57.96 -7.58 -41.52
N ARG A 107 58.70 -8.68 -41.27
CA ARG A 107 58.37 -9.60 -40.17
C ARG A 107 58.53 -8.95 -38.80
N ASN A 108 59.57 -8.13 -38.63
CA ASN A 108 59.79 -7.39 -37.39
C ASN A 108 58.72 -6.32 -37.15
N GLU A 109 58.37 -5.53 -38.17
CA GLU A 109 57.27 -4.55 -38.10
C GLU A 109 55.93 -5.23 -37.79
N ARG A 110 55.63 -6.37 -38.44
CA ARG A 110 54.43 -7.15 -38.12
C ARG A 110 54.44 -7.65 -36.68
N GLN A 111 55.57 -8.15 -36.18
CA GLN A 111 55.70 -8.62 -34.81
C GLN A 111 55.57 -7.47 -33.80
N ASN A 112 56.14 -6.31 -34.10
CA ASN A 112 56.01 -5.10 -33.27
C ASN A 112 54.56 -4.60 -33.26
N ALA A 113 53.87 -4.61 -34.41
CA ALA A 113 52.45 -4.26 -34.49
C ALA A 113 51.57 -5.22 -33.69
N LEU A 114 51.81 -6.53 -33.79
CA LEU A 114 51.10 -7.54 -32.99
C LEU A 114 51.37 -7.35 -31.49
N THR A 115 52.63 -7.11 -31.10
CA THR A 115 52.99 -6.88 -29.70
C THR A 115 52.33 -5.59 -29.17
N SER A 116 52.27 -4.55 -29.99
CA SER A 116 51.61 -3.28 -29.63
C SER A 116 50.10 -3.45 -29.48
N ALA A 117 49.46 -4.22 -30.36
CA ALA A 117 48.03 -4.53 -30.27
C ALA A 117 47.72 -5.38 -29.02
N ILE A 118 48.58 -6.34 -28.67
CA ILE A 118 48.43 -7.13 -27.44
C ILE A 118 48.59 -6.25 -26.19
N LEU A 119 49.57 -5.34 -26.19
CA LEU A 119 49.77 -4.41 -25.07
C LEU A 119 48.59 -3.43 -24.93
N GLU A 120 48.07 -2.91 -26.03
CA GLU A 120 46.89 -2.04 -26.03
C GLU A 120 45.65 -2.78 -25.53
N HIS A 121 45.41 -4.00 -26.00
CA HIS A 121 44.27 -4.79 -25.55
C HIS A 121 44.40 -5.21 -24.08
N SER A 122 45.59 -5.61 -23.64
CA SER A 122 45.85 -5.92 -22.23
C SER A 122 45.69 -4.69 -21.34
N LYS A 123 46.11 -3.51 -21.79
CA LYS A 123 45.92 -2.26 -21.06
C LYS A 123 44.44 -1.91 -20.94
N ASN A 124 43.70 -1.92 -22.06
CA ASN A 124 42.27 -1.64 -22.04
C ASN A 124 41.51 -2.62 -21.15
N THR A 125 41.83 -3.92 -21.23
CA THR A 125 41.22 -4.94 -20.35
C THR A 125 41.51 -4.68 -18.88
N ASN A 126 42.74 -4.24 -18.55
CA ASN A 126 43.11 -3.94 -17.17
C ASN A 126 42.44 -2.67 -16.66
N ASP A 127 42.29 -1.64 -17.50
CA ASP A 127 41.56 -0.42 -17.18
C ASP A 127 40.05 -0.71 -16.98
N ASP A 128 39.46 -1.56 -17.82
CA ASP A 128 38.08 -2.02 -17.68
C ASP A 128 37.89 -2.81 -16.38
N LEU A 129 38.79 -3.75 -16.08
CA LEU A 129 38.76 -4.51 -14.82
C LEU A 129 38.92 -3.61 -13.60
N ALA A 130 39.82 -2.63 -13.64
CA ALA A 130 40.02 -1.68 -12.55
C ALA A 130 38.75 -0.85 -12.32
N SER A 131 38.11 -0.37 -13.38
CA SER A 131 36.86 0.38 -13.29
C SER A 131 35.71 -0.48 -12.73
N PHE A 132 35.65 -1.76 -13.13
CA PHE A 132 34.67 -2.71 -12.64
C PHE A 132 34.88 -3.00 -11.15
N VAL A 133 36.11 -3.25 -10.71
CA VAL A 133 36.45 -3.51 -9.30
C VAL A 133 36.08 -2.31 -8.44
N VAL A 134 36.46 -1.09 -8.83
CA VAL A 134 36.10 0.14 -8.09
C VAL A 134 34.58 0.30 -7.99
N SER A 135 33.85 0.02 -9.08
CA SER A 135 32.39 0.09 -9.09
C SER A 135 31.77 -0.95 -8.15
N ALA A 136 32.28 -2.19 -8.16
CA ALA A 136 31.81 -3.27 -7.30
C ALA A 136 32.14 -3.02 -5.80
N GLU A 137 33.31 -2.43 -5.52
CA GLU A 137 33.67 -2.01 -4.15
C GLU A 137 32.77 -0.88 -3.66
N GLN A 138 32.48 0.11 -4.50
CA GLN A 138 31.56 1.20 -4.17
C GLN A 138 30.14 0.68 -3.92
N GLU A 139 29.67 -0.27 -4.73
CA GLU A 139 28.36 -0.90 -4.54
C GLU A 139 28.29 -1.65 -3.21
N ARG A 140 29.32 -2.47 -2.91
CA ARG A 140 29.42 -3.18 -1.62
C ARG A 140 29.48 -2.22 -0.44
N TRP A 141 30.20 -1.10 -0.58
CA TRP A 141 30.29 -0.07 0.45
C TRP A 141 28.94 0.60 0.72
N GLU A 142 28.22 1.01 -0.33
CA GLU A 142 26.88 1.58 -0.18
C GLU A 142 25.87 0.58 0.38
N ASP A 143 26.03 -0.71 0.10
CA ASP A 143 25.24 -1.78 0.73
C ASP A 143 25.55 -1.95 2.22
N GLN A 144 26.82 -1.92 2.61
CA GLN A 144 27.21 -1.99 4.02
C GLN A 144 26.79 -0.74 4.79
N LYS A 145 26.94 0.45 4.21
CA LYS A 145 26.47 1.71 4.77
C LYS A 145 24.95 1.68 4.99
N ARG A 146 24.18 1.16 4.03
CA ARG A 146 22.73 0.97 4.18
C ARG A 146 22.39 -0.03 5.28
N LYS A 147 23.14 -1.14 5.41
CA LYS A 147 22.98 -2.10 6.52
C LYS A 147 23.26 -1.46 7.88
N VAL A 148 24.35 -0.70 8.00
CA VAL A 148 24.70 0.01 9.24
C VAL A 148 23.65 1.06 9.59
N LEU A 149 23.19 1.87 8.63
CA LEU A 149 22.10 2.83 8.87
C LEU A 149 20.80 2.12 9.29
N SER A 150 20.46 1.00 8.64
CA SER A 150 19.28 0.21 9.02
C SER A 150 19.37 -0.40 10.43
N SER A 151 20.59 -0.68 10.92
CA SER A 151 20.82 -1.18 12.27
C SER A 151 20.75 -0.08 13.34
N ILE A 152 20.99 1.18 12.95
CA ILE A 152 20.97 2.35 13.85
C ILE A 152 19.56 2.94 13.99
N GLU A 153 18.66 2.73 13.01
CA GLU A 153 17.29 3.29 13.00
C GLU A 153 16.21 2.45 13.71
N PHE A 154 16.56 1.41 14.47
CA PHE A 154 15.60 0.50 15.13
C PHE A 154 14.85 1.11 16.34
N SER A 155 14.57 2.42 16.35
CA SER A 155 13.85 3.10 17.46
C SER A 155 12.56 3.83 17.07
N ALA A 156 12.13 3.82 15.81
CA ALA A 156 10.80 4.30 15.43
C ALA A 156 10.33 3.64 14.12
N ASP A 157 9.11 3.10 14.12
CA ASP A 157 8.17 2.67 13.07
C ASP A 157 8.47 2.67 11.54
N THR A 158 9.70 2.76 11.05
CA THR A 158 10.01 2.99 9.61
C THR A 158 10.20 1.71 8.76
N THR A 159 9.88 0.51 9.29
CA THR A 159 10.18 -0.76 8.59
C THR A 159 9.26 -1.04 7.38
N SER A 160 8.07 -0.43 7.33
CA SER A 160 7.19 -0.42 6.16
C SER A 160 7.61 0.59 5.10
N ASP A 161 8.20 1.73 5.52
CA ASP A 161 8.61 2.81 4.62
C ASP A 161 9.90 2.49 3.85
N MET A 162 10.87 1.81 4.49
CA MET A 162 12.08 1.35 3.81
C MET A 162 11.82 0.27 2.73
N ARG A 163 10.80 -0.58 2.90
CA ARG A 163 10.42 -1.61 1.92
C ARG A 163 9.54 -1.07 0.79
N PHE A 164 8.89 0.06 0.99
CA PHE A 164 8.17 0.78 -0.05
C PHE A 164 9.11 1.65 -0.88
N GLN A 165 10.18 2.23 -0.31
CA GLN A 165 11.24 2.87 -1.09
C GLN A 165 11.85 1.93 -2.13
N SER A 166 12.13 0.66 -1.80
CA SER A 166 12.60 -0.33 -2.79
C SER A 166 11.60 -0.64 -3.91
N PHE A 167 10.29 -0.46 -3.69
CA PHE A 167 9.24 -0.61 -4.70
C PHE A 167 9.09 0.68 -5.52
N ASN A 168 9.09 1.85 -4.86
CA ASN A 168 9.10 3.15 -5.51
C ASN A 168 10.36 3.40 -6.35
N ASP A 169 11.52 2.92 -5.93
CA ASP A 169 12.75 2.95 -6.73
C ASP A 169 12.61 2.07 -7.98
N SER A 170 11.75 1.04 -7.92
CA SER A 170 11.35 0.24 -9.09
C SER A 170 10.35 0.99 -9.98
N LEU A 171 9.53 1.89 -9.41
CA LEU A 171 8.56 2.74 -10.12
C LEU A 171 9.17 4.06 -10.67
N ASN A 172 10.29 4.52 -10.12
CA ASN A 172 10.93 5.81 -10.45
C ASN A 172 11.98 5.72 -11.57
N MET A 173 12.34 4.52 -12.06
CA MET A 173 13.43 4.35 -13.03
C MET A 173 12.94 4.29 -14.48
N THR A 174 12.31 5.36 -14.97
CA THR A 174 12.23 5.61 -16.42
C THR A 174 13.62 6.03 -16.90
N ASN A 175 14.32 5.12 -17.59
CA ASN A 175 15.72 5.16 -18.05
C ASN A 175 16.78 4.81 -17.00
N THR A 176 17.01 3.51 -16.79
CA THR A 176 18.31 2.80 -16.89
C THR A 176 18.16 1.43 -16.22
N MET A 177 18.39 0.37 -16.99
CA MET A 177 18.15 -1.03 -16.61
C MET A 177 19.29 -1.62 -15.76
N SER A 178 19.05 -1.89 -14.48
CA SER A 178 19.79 -2.88 -13.68
C SER A 178 19.01 -3.21 -12.39
N PHE A 179 18.38 -4.40 -12.35
CA PHE A 179 17.69 -4.90 -11.16
C PHE A 179 18.32 -6.21 -10.68
N SER A 180 18.98 -6.16 -9.52
CA SER A 180 19.41 -7.34 -8.77
C SER A 180 19.23 -7.09 -7.27
N ARG A 181 18.19 -7.65 -6.66
CA ARG A 181 18.17 -7.91 -5.20
C ARG A 181 17.33 -9.15 -4.88
N GLY A 182 17.98 -10.15 -4.28
CA GLY A 182 17.32 -11.20 -3.51
C GLY A 182 16.73 -10.62 -2.23
N ARG A 183 15.56 -11.11 -1.82
CA ARG A 183 14.81 -10.57 -0.69
C ARG A 183 14.81 -11.56 0.48
N ASP A 184 15.36 -11.11 1.61
CA ASP A 184 15.29 -11.81 2.89
C ASP A 184 13.84 -11.89 3.39
N LEU A 185 13.52 -13.01 4.05
CA LEU A 185 12.28 -13.24 4.80
C LEU A 185 12.22 -12.28 5.99
N ILE A 186 11.12 -11.51 6.17
CA ILE A 186 11.03 -10.54 7.28
C ILE A 186 9.76 -10.71 8.11
N VAL A 187 9.98 -10.67 9.43
CA VAL A 187 9.04 -10.78 10.56
C VAL A 187 8.37 -9.43 10.87
N SER A 188 7.18 -9.45 11.47
CA SER A 188 6.43 -8.27 11.98
C SER A 188 7.11 -7.64 13.21
N SER A 189 6.78 -6.37 13.52
CA SER A 189 7.20 -5.63 14.74
C SER A 189 6.83 -6.32 16.08
N THR A 190 6.03 -7.39 16.04
CA THR A 190 5.65 -8.22 17.19
C THR A 190 6.40 -9.56 17.26
N GLY A 191 7.37 -9.81 16.37
CA GLY A 191 8.05 -11.12 16.30
C GLY A 191 7.23 -12.22 15.64
N ALA A 192 6.01 -11.93 15.14
CA ALA A 192 5.19 -12.89 14.41
C ALA A 192 5.53 -12.91 12.90
N PRO A 193 5.63 -14.08 12.25
CA PRO A 193 5.83 -14.15 10.81
C PRO A 193 4.68 -13.44 10.07
N ILE A 194 5.00 -12.67 9.03
CA ILE A 194 3.98 -12.13 8.11
C ILE A 194 3.19 -13.34 7.59
N ARG A 195 1.89 -13.39 7.90
CA ARG A 195 1.03 -14.52 7.52
C ARG A 195 1.04 -14.63 6.01
N ALA A 196 1.65 -15.70 5.48
CA ALA A 196 1.66 -15.99 4.05
C ALA A 196 0.28 -16.39 3.51
N ARG A 197 -0.74 -16.54 4.36
CA ARG A 197 -2.09 -16.98 3.99
C ARG A 197 -3.15 -16.02 4.53
N LEU A 198 -4.15 -15.76 3.68
CA LEU A 198 -5.32 -14.97 4.03
C LEU A 198 -6.09 -15.62 5.19
N SER A 199 -6.61 -14.79 6.08
CA SER A 199 -7.58 -15.21 7.10
C SER A 199 -8.91 -15.64 6.44
N PRO A 200 -9.74 -16.45 7.11
CA PRO A 200 -11.03 -16.85 6.58
C PRO A 200 -11.95 -15.66 6.30
N GLU A 201 -11.80 -14.57 7.04
CA GLU A 201 -12.48 -13.30 6.82
C GLU A 201 -12.02 -12.62 5.53
N GLU A 202 -10.71 -12.42 5.38
CA GLU A 202 -10.13 -11.80 4.18
C GLU A 202 -10.48 -12.60 2.93
N LEU A 203 -10.53 -13.94 3.02
CA LEU A 203 -10.91 -14.80 1.91
C LEU A 203 -12.38 -14.60 1.48
N LYS A 204 -13.32 -14.38 2.43
CA LYS A 204 -14.71 -14.08 2.08
C LYS A 204 -14.83 -12.73 1.37
N TYR A 205 -14.11 -11.72 1.85
CA TYR A 205 -14.05 -10.41 1.21
C TYR A 205 -13.43 -10.48 -0.19
N ALA A 206 -12.32 -11.23 -0.35
CA ALA A 206 -11.66 -11.43 -1.65
C ALA A 206 -12.57 -12.17 -2.65
N ARG A 207 -13.33 -13.17 -2.20
CA ARG A 207 -14.33 -13.87 -3.04
C ARG A 207 -15.44 -12.93 -3.50
N ALA A 208 -15.99 -12.13 -2.60
CA ALA A 208 -17.01 -11.14 -2.96
C ALA A 208 -16.48 -10.10 -3.96
N LEU A 209 -15.21 -9.71 -3.86
CA LEU A 209 -14.55 -8.84 -4.84
C LEU A 209 -14.41 -9.53 -6.21
N SER A 210 -13.93 -10.77 -6.25
CA SER A 210 -13.79 -11.55 -7.49
C SER A 210 -15.14 -11.76 -8.19
N GLU A 211 -16.18 -12.11 -7.43
CA GLU A 211 -17.55 -12.25 -7.96
C GLU A 211 -18.09 -10.92 -8.49
N HIS A 212 -17.78 -9.80 -7.84
CA HIS A 212 -18.15 -8.47 -8.32
C HIS A 212 -17.41 -8.09 -9.61
N ASN A 213 -16.09 -8.29 -9.66
CA ASN A 213 -15.28 -8.02 -10.84
C ASN A 213 -15.77 -8.86 -12.03
N ALA A 214 -16.04 -10.15 -11.82
CA ALA A 214 -16.59 -11.03 -12.85
C ALA A 214 -17.94 -10.53 -13.38
N ALA A 215 -18.84 -10.08 -12.48
CA ALA A 215 -20.13 -9.51 -12.87
C ALA A 215 -19.98 -8.17 -13.63
N TYR A 216 -19.01 -7.34 -13.22
CA TYR A 216 -18.67 -6.09 -13.89
C TYR A 216 -18.18 -6.33 -15.33
N LEU A 217 -17.29 -7.30 -15.49
CA LEU A 217 -16.68 -7.68 -16.77
C LEU A 217 -17.64 -8.38 -17.72
N CYS A 218 -18.58 -9.18 -17.22
CA CYS A 218 -19.60 -9.86 -18.04
C CYS A 218 -20.70 -8.90 -18.54
N GLY A 219 -20.65 -7.60 -18.20
CA GLY A 219 -21.69 -6.63 -18.56
C GLY A 219 -23.02 -6.85 -17.82
N ALA A 220 -23.06 -7.75 -16.83
CA ALA A 220 -24.27 -8.05 -16.04
C ALA A 220 -24.69 -6.89 -15.14
N LEU A 221 -23.81 -5.92 -14.89
CA LEU A 221 -24.13 -4.66 -14.18
C LEU A 221 -25.02 -3.70 -14.97
N LEU A 222 -25.27 -3.96 -16.26
CA LEU A 222 -26.35 -3.27 -16.99
C LEU A 222 -27.75 -3.71 -16.53
N GLY A 223 -27.86 -4.66 -15.58
CA GLY A 223 -29.12 -5.11 -14.98
C GLY A 223 -29.08 -5.54 -13.50
N GLU A 224 -27.92 -5.70 -12.86
CA GLU A 224 -27.84 -6.03 -11.42
C GLU A 224 -27.87 -4.79 -10.51
N SER A 225 -28.86 -4.73 -9.62
CA SER A 225 -29.03 -3.64 -8.62
C SER A 225 -28.02 -3.62 -7.47
N GLN A 226 -27.05 -4.55 -7.40
CA GLN A 226 -26.17 -4.67 -6.25
C GLN A 226 -24.80 -4.06 -6.50
N THR A 227 -24.47 -3.02 -5.74
CA THR A 227 -23.14 -2.40 -5.76
C THR A 227 -22.12 -3.27 -5.02
N LEU A 228 -20.82 -2.97 -5.18
CA LEU A 228 -19.78 -3.60 -4.35
C LEU A 228 -20.06 -3.39 -2.86
N VAL A 229 -20.55 -2.22 -2.47
CA VAL A 229 -20.92 -1.91 -1.08
C VAL A 229 -21.97 -2.88 -0.56
N ASP A 230 -22.99 -3.22 -1.36
CA ASP A 230 -24.04 -4.16 -0.95
C ASP A 230 -23.50 -5.57 -0.73
N LYS A 231 -22.63 -6.06 -1.63
CA LYS A 231 -21.98 -7.36 -1.48
C LYS A 231 -21.09 -7.39 -0.24
N MET A 232 -20.31 -6.33 0.00
CA MET A 232 -19.42 -6.23 1.16
C MET A 232 -20.17 -6.09 2.50
N ALA A 233 -21.32 -5.40 2.50
CA ALA A 233 -22.22 -5.32 3.65
C ALA A 233 -22.77 -6.71 4.01
N GLN A 234 -23.21 -7.48 3.01
CA GLN A 234 -23.71 -8.84 3.22
C GLN A 234 -22.63 -9.75 3.82
N VAL A 235 -21.38 -9.64 3.36
CA VAL A 235 -20.25 -10.40 3.94
C VAL A 235 -20.02 -10.03 5.41
N ALA A 236 -20.08 -8.75 5.76
CA ALA A 236 -19.94 -8.30 7.15
C ALA A 236 -21.06 -8.85 8.06
N GLU A 237 -22.30 -8.91 7.55
CA GLU A 237 -23.44 -9.51 8.26
C GLU A 237 -23.28 -11.03 8.44
N GLN A 238 -22.81 -11.74 7.41
CA GLN A 238 -22.52 -13.19 7.47
C GLN A 238 -21.38 -13.54 8.43
N LEU A 239 -20.46 -12.61 8.66
CA LEU A 239 -19.39 -12.74 9.65
C LEU A 239 -19.81 -12.31 11.06
N GLU A 240 -21.05 -11.86 11.23
CA GLU A 240 -21.61 -11.35 12.50
C GLU A 240 -20.84 -10.16 13.11
N LEU A 241 -20.11 -9.41 12.26
CA LEU A 241 -19.33 -8.24 12.67
C LEU A 241 -20.21 -7.00 12.73
N LYS A 242 -20.97 -6.86 13.83
CA LYS A 242 -21.98 -5.80 14.01
C LYS A 242 -21.45 -4.38 13.76
N ASP A 243 -20.29 -4.05 14.30
CA ASP A 243 -19.72 -2.70 14.19
C ASP A 243 -19.21 -2.41 12.78
N VAL A 244 -18.64 -3.42 12.10
CA VAL A 244 -18.20 -3.30 10.70
C VAL A 244 -19.41 -3.22 9.76
N ALA A 245 -20.45 -4.02 10.02
CA ALA A 245 -21.71 -3.95 9.29
C ALA A 245 -22.35 -2.56 9.40
N LEU A 246 -22.23 -1.90 10.55
CA LEU A 246 -22.68 -0.52 10.72
C LEU A 246 -21.91 0.46 9.80
N LEU A 247 -20.59 0.29 9.63
CA LEU A 247 -19.79 1.10 8.70
C LEU A 247 -20.28 0.91 7.26
N TRP A 248 -20.54 -0.33 6.84
CA TRP A 248 -21.08 -0.63 5.51
C TRP A 248 -22.49 -0.09 5.32
N GLN A 249 -23.36 -0.14 6.34
CA GLN A 249 -24.71 0.44 6.28
C GLN A 249 -24.69 1.97 6.07
N VAL A 250 -23.69 2.67 6.62
CA VAL A 250 -23.48 4.10 6.32
C VAL A 250 -23.16 4.28 4.84
N LEU A 251 -22.23 3.49 4.29
CA LEU A 251 -21.87 3.57 2.87
C LEU A 251 -23.06 3.20 1.95
N GLN A 252 -23.89 2.23 2.34
CA GLN A 252 -25.12 1.88 1.63
C GLN A 252 -26.16 3.00 1.64
N ALA A 253 -26.19 3.85 2.67
CA ALA A 253 -27.07 5.01 2.67
C ALA A 253 -26.55 6.12 1.75
N ILE A 254 -25.23 6.28 1.67
CA ILE A 254 -24.56 7.34 0.89
C ILE A 254 -24.61 7.03 -0.62
N GLN A 255 -24.55 5.76 -1.04
CA GLN A 255 -24.55 5.38 -2.47
C GLN A 255 -25.85 5.72 -3.21
N CYS A 256 -26.99 5.88 -2.52
CA CYS A 256 -28.33 5.92 -3.14
C CYS A 256 -28.64 7.12 -4.06
N LYS A 257 -27.72 8.06 -4.30
CA LYS A 257 -27.98 9.24 -5.16
C LYS A 257 -26.83 9.70 -6.07
N ASN A 258 -25.67 9.05 -6.05
CA ASN A 258 -24.43 9.74 -6.40
C ASN A 258 -23.93 9.56 -7.85
N ILE A 259 -24.81 9.28 -8.80
CA ILE A 259 -24.37 9.01 -10.19
C ILE A 259 -24.15 10.32 -10.99
N ASP A 260 -24.82 11.44 -10.66
CA ASP A 260 -24.90 12.58 -11.60
C ASP A 260 -24.37 13.94 -11.09
N GLN A 261 -23.98 14.09 -9.82
CA GLN A 261 -23.53 15.38 -9.27
C GLN A 261 -22.17 15.23 -8.60
N GLY A 262 -21.11 15.71 -9.27
CA GLY A 262 -19.72 15.49 -8.87
C GLY A 262 -19.45 15.84 -7.40
N ASN A 263 -18.78 14.92 -6.68
CA ASN A 263 -18.07 15.06 -5.39
C ASN A 263 -18.51 16.14 -4.37
N ASP A 264 -19.78 16.52 -4.33
CA ASP A 264 -20.30 17.48 -3.37
C ASP A 264 -20.49 16.80 -2.01
N ARG A 265 -19.46 16.91 -1.16
CA ARG A 265 -19.44 16.34 0.19
C ARG A 265 -20.61 16.85 1.06
N LEU A 266 -21.20 18.01 0.74
CA LEU A 266 -22.38 18.52 1.44
C LEU A 266 -23.63 17.65 1.18
N SER A 267 -23.82 17.20 -0.05
CA SER A 267 -24.91 16.29 -0.42
C SER A 267 -24.80 14.93 0.29
N LEU A 268 -23.57 14.42 0.44
CA LEU A 268 -23.30 13.16 1.15
C LEU A 268 -23.60 13.30 2.65
N MET A 269 -23.26 14.44 3.25
CA MET A 269 -23.61 14.73 4.65
C MET A 269 -25.12 14.76 4.86
N HIS A 270 -25.91 15.23 3.89
CA HIS A 270 -27.37 15.17 3.97
C HIS A 270 -27.87 13.72 4.04
N GLU A 271 -27.30 12.80 3.27
CA GLU A 271 -27.67 11.37 3.37
C GLU A 271 -27.15 10.72 4.66
N ALA A 272 -25.98 11.13 5.17
CA ALA A 272 -25.52 10.70 6.50
C ALA A 272 -26.46 11.18 7.63
N LYS A 273 -26.95 12.43 7.57
CA LYS A 273 -28.00 12.93 8.47
C LYS A 273 -29.25 12.05 8.39
N ARG A 274 -29.72 11.74 7.18
CA ARG A 274 -30.91 10.90 6.98
C ARG A 274 -30.71 9.47 7.47
N PHE A 275 -29.50 8.93 7.37
CA PHE A 275 -29.15 7.65 7.97
C PHE A 275 -29.30 7.70 9.49
N LEU A 276 -28.77 8.72 10.16
CA LEU A 276 -28.93 8.92 11.61
C LEU A 276 -30.40 9.06 12.03
N GLU A 277 -31.22 9.73 11.23
CA GLU A 277 -32.66 9.88 11.47
C GLU A 277 -33.41 8.54 11.40
N LYS A 278 -33.14 7.75 10.35
CA LYS A 278 -33.71 6.40 10.20
C LYS A 278 -33.25 5.46 11.30
N LYS A 279 -31.97 5.54 11.69
CA LYS A 279 -31.40 4.75 12.78
C LYS A 279 -32.08 5.09 14.11
N HIS A 280 -32.22 6.37 14.43
CA HIS A 280 -32.94 6.80 15.63
C HIS A 280 -34.40 6.33 15.65
N LEU A 281 -35.10 6.43 14.52
CA LEU A 281 -36.47 5.90 14.42
C LEU A 281 -36.54 4.39 14.68
N LYS A 282 -35.54 3.63 14.21
CA LYS A 282 -35.41 2.18 14.50
C LYS A 282 -35.16 1.93 15.99
N ASP A 283 -34.31 2.74 16.63
CA ASP A 283 -34.01 2.64 18.06
C ASP A 283 -35.21 3.00 18.94
N LEU A 284 -36.00 4.01 18.55
CA LEU A 284 -37.28 4.34 19.19
C LEU A 284 -38.24 3.15 19.11
N ARG A 285 -38.40 2.56 17.91
CA ARG A 285 -39.23 1.36 17.72
C ARG A 285 -38.75 0.21 18.60
N ALA A 286 -37.45 -0.08 18.60
CA ALA A 286 -36.88 -1.15 19.42
C ALA A 286 -37.15 -0.93 20.92
N THR A 287 -36.99 0.30 21.41
CA THR A 287 -37.24 0.65 22.82
C THR A 287 -38.71 0.50 23.20
N VAL A 288 -39.62 0.93 22.31
CA VAL A 288 -41.08 0.85 22.52
C VAL A 288 -41.55 -0.61 22.48
N TYR A 289 -41.14 -1.38 21.47
CA TYR A 289 -41.50 -2.80 21.35
C TYR A 289 -40.88 -3.66 22.46
N GLY A 290 -39.71 -3.28 22.99
CA GLY A 290 -39.13 -3.91 24.18
C GLY A 290 -39.89 -3.62 25.48
N ASN A 291 -40.71 -2.56 25.53
CA ASN A 291 -41.38 -2.08 26.74
C ASN A 291 -42.87 -1.79 26.53
N LEU A 292 -43.59 -2.66 25.81
CA LEU A 292 -44.99 -2.43 25.40
C LEU A 292 -45.93 -2.05 26.55
N ASN A 293 -45.79 -2.70 27.70
CA ASN A 293 -46.64 -2.46 28.88
C ASN A 293 -46.52 -1.02 29.40
N LYS A 294 -45.32 -0.43 29.36
CA LYS A 294 -45.07 0.96 29.79
C LYS A 294 -45.33 1.96 28.67
N ALA A 295 -45.07 1.56 27.42
CA ALA A 295 -45.13 2.46 26.28
C ALA A 295 -46.56 2.90 25.92
N ALA A 296 -47.56 2.02 26.10
CA ALA A 296 -48.97 2.33 25.80
C ALA A 296 -49.17 2.95 24.40
N LEU A 297 -48.58 2.31 23.37
CA LEU A 297 -48.51 2.79 21.98
C LEU A 297 -49.89 3.06 21.36
N GLY A 298 -50.94 2.35 21.82
CA GLY A 298 -52.29 2.48 21.27
C GLY A 298 -52.43 1.82 19.89
N GLY A 299 -53.52 2.12 19.18
CA GLY A 299 -53.88 1.47 17.90
C GLY A 299 -53.68 2.32 16.63
N VAL A 300 -53.27 3.59 16.75
CA VAL A 300 -53.06 4.48 15.60
C VAL A 300 -51.58 4.45 15.20
N PRO A 301 -51.23 4.03 13.97
CA PRO A 301 -49.86 4.07 13.51
C PRO A 301 -49.44 5.52 13.21
N GLY A 302 -48.27 5.92 13.69
CA GLY A 302 -47.70 7.24 13.42
C GLY A 302 -46.45 7.54 14.24
N THR A 303 -45.60 8.44 13.73
CA THR A 303 -44.37 8.88 14.42
C THR A 303 -44.70 9.60 15.73
N ALA A 304 -45.77 10.41 15.75
CA ALA A 304 -46.20 11.12 16.95
C ALA A 304 -46.57 10.17 18.11
N GLN A 305 -47.33 9.11 17.80
CA GLN A 305 -47.72 8.10 18.78
C GLN A 305 -46.51 7.28 19.24
N LEU A 306 -45.59 6.97 18.34
CA LEU A 306 -44.34 6.30 18.67
C LEU A 306 -43.47 7.14 19.62
N ILE A 307 -43.34 8.44 19.38
CA ILE A 307 -42.59 9.36 20.25
C ILE A 307 -43.26 9.45 21.62
N ARG A 308 -44.59 9.59 21.67
CA ARG A 308 -45.35 9.54 22.93
C ARG A 308 -45.05 8.26 23.69
N ALA A 309 -45.13 7.12 23.01
CA ALA A 309 -44.89 5.83 23.62
C ALA A 309 -43.45 5.68 24.14
N TYR A 310 -42.48 6.25 23.43
CA TYR A 310 -41.09 6.31 23.88
C TYR A 310 -40.93 7.19 25.12
N LEU A 311 -41.54 8.37 25.15
CA LEU A 311 -41.48 9.29 26.31
C LEU A 311 -42.21 8.73 27.54
N ASN A 312 -43.20 7.86 27.37
CA ASN A 312 -43.78 7.09 28.49
C ASN A 312 -42.77 6.12 29.12
N VAL A 313 -41.91 5.50 28.29
CA VAL A 313 -40.86 4.57 28.77
C VAL A 313 -39.69 5.34 29.39
N ARG A 314 -39.30 6.47 28.77
CA ARG A 314 -38.22 7.36 29.20
C ARG A 314 -38.77 8.77 29.45
N PRO A 315 -39.37 9.02 30.62
CA PRO A 315 -39.99 10.30 30.93
C PRO A 315 -38.94 11.41 31.01
N VAL A 316 -39.20 12.50 30.30
CA VAL A 316 -38.45 13.74 30.41
C VAL A 316 -39.21 14.67 31.37
N PRO A 317 -38.61 15.09 32.49
CA PRO A 317 -39.28 15.97 33.44
C PRO A 317 -39.51 17.35 32.81
N ARG A 318 -40.61 18.01 33.21
CA ARG A 318 -40.83 19.41 32.85
C ARG A 318 -39.77 20.27 33.54
N MET A 319 -39.17 21.19 32.80
CA MET A 319 -38.17 22.10 33.36
C MET A 319 -38.81 23.32 34.03
N PHE A 320 -39.98 23.76 33.53
CA PHE A 320 -40.72 24.92 34.03
C PHE A 320 -42.21 24.59 34.15
N SER A 321 -42.89 25.24 35.09
CA SER A 321 -44.34 25.05 35.31
C SER A 321 -45.18 25.47 34.10
N ASP A 322 -44.74 26.50 33.37
CA ASP A 322 -45.47 27.10 32.24
C ASP A 322 -45.12 26.45 30.89
N GLU A 323 -44.34 25.36 30.89
CA GLU A 323 -43.95 24.68 29.65
C GLU A 323 -45.18 24.03 28.98
N PRO A 324 -45.42 24.29 27.68
CA PRO A 324 -46.54 23.68 26.97
C PRO A 324 -46.39 22.17 26.93
N VAL A 325 -47.52 21.46 27.10
CA VAL A 325 -47.58 20.00 27.17
C VAL A 325 -48.60 19.44 26.21
N ILE A 326 -48.23 18.34 25.55
CA ILE A 326 -49.11 17.56 24.68
C ILE A 326 -49.07 16.11 25.16
N ASN A 327 -50.23 15.51 25.40
CA ASN A 327 -50.38 14.13 25.88
C ASN A 327 -49.46 13.83 27.10
N ASP A 328 -49.48 14.71 28.10
CA ASP A 328 -48.68 14.63 29.33
C ASP A 328 -47.15 14.75 29.17
N HIS A 329 -46.64 15.02 27.96
CA HIS A 329 -45.22 15.24 27.71
C HIS A 329 -44.87 16.69 27.32
N PRO A 330 -43.68 17.19 27.70
CA PRO A 330 -43.21 18.51 27.30
C PRO A 330 -43.11 18.64 25.78
N VAL A 331 -43.70 19.70 25.20
CA VAL A 331 -43.79 19.89 23.74
C VAL A 331 -42.41 19.96 23.09
N TRP A 332 -41.43 20.61 23.72
CA TRP A 332 -40.08 20.73 23.15
C TRP A 332 -39.37 19.38 23.05
N ALA A 333 -39.59 18.47 23.99
CA ALA A 333 -39.04 17.12 23.92
C ALA A 333 -39.69 16.33 22.76
N VAL A 334 -41.00 16.46 22.57
CA VAL A 334 -41.72 15.83 21.44
C VAL A 334 -41.22 16.38 20.09
N LEU A 335 -41.05 17.71 19.98
CA LEU A 335 -40.52 18.36 18.78
C LEU A 335 -39.08 17.94 18.47
N TYR A 336 -38.23 17.83 19.50
CA TYR A 336 -36.86 17.34 19.34
C TYR A 336 -36.84 15.92 18.75
N HIS A 337 -37.60 14.99 19.32
CA HIS A 337 -37.65 13.61 18.80
C HIS A 337 -38.30 13.52 17.41
N ALA A 338 -39.30 14.35 17.10
CA ALA A 338 -39.89 14.42 15.76
C ALA A 338 -38.86 14.86 14.72
N LEU A 339 -38.08 15.91 15.03
CA LEU A 339 -36.98 16.37 14.18
C LEU A 339 -35.86 15.34 14.07
N ARG A 340 -35.49 14.70 15.18
CA ARG A 340 -34.45 13.66 15.23
C ARG A 340 -34.81 12.42 14.41
N CYS A 341 -36.10 12.17 14.16
CA CYS A 341 -36.60 11.14 13.24
C CYS A 341 -36.69 11.59 11.78
N GLY A 342 -36.41 12.87 11.48
CA GLY A 342 -36.60 13.47 10.15
C GLY A 342 -38.06 13.72 9.76
N ASP A 343 -39.01 13.61 10.69
CA ASP A 343 -40.44 13.75 10.41
C ASP A 343 -40.91 15.20 10.69
N LEU A 344 -40.69 16.06 9.70
CA LEU A 344 -41.13 17.46 9.74
C LEU A 344 -42.65 17.60 9.76
N ALA A 345 -43.41 16.62 9.26
CA ALA A 345 -44.88 16.63 9.26
C ALA A 345 -45.43 16.45 10.66
N CYS A 346 -44.91 15.45 11.37
CA CYS A 346 -45.17 15.26 12.79
C CYS A 346 -44.79 16.50 13.60
N ALA A 347 -43.61 17.10 13.38
CA ALA A 347 -43.19 18.30 14.09
C ALA A 347 -44.14 19.49 13.89
N ARG A 348 -44.62 19.68 12.65
CA ARG A 348 -45.61 20.72 12.32
C ARG A 348 -46.94 20.51 13.04
N GLU A 349 -47.48 19.30 13.03
CA GLU A 349 -48.75 18.97 13.68
C GLU A 349 -48.68 19.20 15.20
N VAL A 350 -47.59 18.75 15.82
CA VAL A 350 -47.33 18.97 17.26
C VAL A 350 -47.23 20.47 17.59
N ALA A 351 -46.54 21.26 16.75
CA ALA A 351 -46.46 22.70 16.95
C ALA A 351 -47.83 23.41 16.82
N GLN A 352 -48.69 22.96 15.90
CA GLN A 352 -50.06 23.48 15.76
C GLN A 352 -50.92 23.16 16.98
N GLN A 353 -50.86 21.91 17.48
CA GLN A 353 -51.58 21.49 18.69
C GLN A 353 -51.12 22.26 19.94
N ALA A 354 -49.85 22.67 19.99
CA ALA A 354 -49.29 23.47 21.08
C ALA A 354 -49.62 24.97 20.97
N GLY A 355 -50.33 25.43 19.92
CA GLY A 355 -50.60 26.85 19.69
C GLY A 355 -49.40 27.65 19.17
N MET A 356 -48.33 26.98 18.70
CA MET A 356 -47.10 27.61 18.21
C MET A 356 -47.15 27.83 16.69
N ALA A 357 -48.08 28.67 16.23
CA ALA A 357 -48.36 28.87 14.81
C ALA A 357 -47.14 29.34 13.99
N ASP A 358 -46.31 30.23 14.55
CA ASP A 358 -45.09 30.71 13.90
C ASP A 358 -44.10 29.56 13.61
N LEU A 359 -43.87 28.70 14.59
CA LEU A 359 -42.97 27.55 14.45
C LEU A 359 -43.55 26.50 13.49
N ALA A 360 -44.87 26.29 13.50
CA ALA A 360 -45.53 25.43 12.52
C ALA A 360 -45.37 25.94 11.08
N GLY A 361 -45.44 27.25 10.86
CA GLY A 361 -45.16 27.88 9.57
C GLY A 361 -43.72 27.64 9.11
N LYS A 362 -42.76 27.76 10.02
CA LYS A 362 -41.34 27.48 9.77
C LYS A 362 -41.10 25.99 9.41
N PHE A 363 -41.73 25.04 10.10
CA PHE A 363 -41.65 23.62 9.70
C PHE A 363 -42.27 23.34 8.32
N GLN A 364 -43.38 24.01 7.98
CA GLN A 364 -43.99 23.91 6.66
C GLN A 364 -43.08 24.46 5.56
N GLU A 365 -42.31 25.51 5.86
CA GLU A 365 -41.29 26.04 4.95
C GLU A 365 -40.18 25.01 4.71
N CYS A 366 -39.64 24.39 5.77
CA CYS A 366 -38.64 23.32 5.65
C CYS A 366 -39.14 22.14 4.80
N GLN A 367 -40.41 21.77 4.91
CA GLN A 367 -41.00 20.67 4.10
C GLN A 367 -41.02 20.98 2.60
N ARG A 368 -41.21 22.24 2.23
CA ARG A 368 -41.24 22.67 0.83
C ARG A 368 -39.85 22.74 0.22
N ASN A 369 -38.82 22.88 1.06
CA ASN A 369 -37.44 22.97 0.63
C ASN A 369 -36.84 21.56 0.45
N PRO A 370 -36.26 21.22 -0.72
CA PRO A 370 -35.63 19.92 -0.93
C PRO A 370 -34.46 19.64 0.04
N HIS A 371 -33.80 20.68 0.55
CA HIS A 371 -32.71 20.57 1.53
C HIS A 371 -33.20 20.58 2.99
N GLN A 372 -34.52 20.52 3.24
CA GLN A 372 -35.12 20.53 4.57
C GLN A 372 -34.70 21.71 5.47
N ARG A 373 -34.38 22.86 4.87
CA ARG A 373 -33.91 24.07 5.57
C ARG A 373 -34.89 25.23 5.45
N LEU A 374 -34.81 26.16 6.40
CA LEU A 374 -35.51 27.44 6.32
C LEU A 374 -34.90 28.32 5.22
N GLY A 375 -35.69 29.23 4.66
CA GLY A 375 -35.20 30.32 3.83
C GLY A 375 -34.38 31.31 4.65
N ASP A 376 -33.46 32.02 4.00
CA ASP A 376 -32.46 32.84 4.67
C ASP A 376 -33.08 33.95 5.56
N ALA A 377 -34.22 34.51 5.14
CA ALA A 377 -34.98 35.51 5.90
C ALA A 377 -35.60 34.93 7.19
N SER A 378 -36.34 33.82 7.08
CA SER A 378 -36.93 33.11 8.22
C SER A 378 -35.87 32.60 9.20
N ALA A 379 -34.73 32.13 8.68
CA ALA A 379 -33.60 31.71 9.50
C ALA A 379 -32.96 32.90 10.25
N ALA A 380 -32.81 34.07 9.60
CA ALA A 380 -32.29 35.27 10.24
C ALA A 380 -33.18 35.78 11.38
N GLU A 381 -34.51 35.79 11.15
CA GLU A 381 -35.48 36.12 12.19
C GLU A 381 -35.33 35.17 13.40
N LEU A 382 -35.23 33.86 13.14
CA LEU A 382 -35.10 32.85 14.19
C LEU A 382 -33.77 32.98 14.94
N ARG A 383 -32.68 33.34 14.27
CA ARG A 383 -31.37 33.63 14.91
C ARG A 383 -31.44 34.81 15.87
N ILE A 384 -32.12 35.89 15.50
CA ILE A 384 -32.32 37.06 16.38
C ILE A 384 -33.10 36.65 17.64
N LYS A 385 -34.18 35.87 17.46
CA LYS A 385 -34.95 35.33 18.58
C LYS A 385 -34.09 34.44 19.48
N TYR A 386 -33.32 33.53 18.89
CA TYR A 386 -32.40 32.66 19.61
C TYR A 386 -31.38 33.45 20.45
N MET A 387 -30.74 34.45 19.86
CA MET A 387 -29.74 35.27 20.54
C MET A 387 -30.35 36.10 21.67
N ARG A 388 -31.60 36.57 21.51
CA ARG A 388 -32.33 37.26 22.57
C ARG A 388 -32.60 36.33 23.76
N ASP A 389 -33.06 35.11 23.49
CA ASP A 389 -33.54 34.18 24.51
C ASP A 389 -32.38 33.41 25.19
N PHE A 390 -31.29 33.14 24.47
CA PHE A 390 -30.19 32.27 24.92
C PHE A 390 -28.78 32.88 24.79
N GLY A 391 -28.62 34.04 24.15
CA GLY A 391 -27.30 34.60 23.80
C GLY A 391 -26.46 35.09 24.98
N LEU A 392 -27.06 35.31 26.15
CA LEU A 392 -26.32 35.71 27.36
C LEU A 392 -25.71 34.52 28.14
N ASN A 393 -25.85 33.28 27.63
CA ASN A 393 -25.34 32.06 28.27
C ASN A 393 -25.76 31.85 29.75
N LEU A 394 -26.78 32.56 30.24
CA LEU A 394 -27.44 32.20 31.49
C LEU A 394 -28.10 30.84 31.24
N CYS A 395 -27.59 29.80 31.89
CA CYS A 395 -27.97 28.39 31.70
C CYS A 395 -29.40 28.06 32.18
N THR A 396 -30.35 28.96 31.97
CA THR A 396 -31.72 28.93 32.50
C THR A 396 -32.77 28.60 31.44
N GLY A 397 -32.35 28.18 30.24
CA GLY A 397 -33.24 27.83 29.13
C GLY A 397 -33.51 26.32 29.03
N ASN A 398 -34.65 25.93 28.46
CA ASN A 398 -34.98 24.53 28.23
C ASN A 398 -33.98 23.89 27.21
N PRO A 399 -33.28 22.79 27.54
CA PRO A 399 -32.28 22.18 26.66
C PRO A 399 -32.85 21.72 25.31
N HIS A 400 -34.06 21.13 25.30
CA HIS A 400 -34.70 20.71 24.05
C HIS A 400 -35.12 21.89 23.19
N GLN A 401 -35.64 22.96 23.81
CA GLN A 401 -35.96 24.20 23.11
C GLN A 401 -34.72 24.81 22.46
N ARG A 402 -33.61 24.89 23.19
CA ARG A 402 -32.34 25.42 22.69
C ARG A 402 -31.89 24.66 21.45
N VAL A 403 -31.87 23.32 21.50
CA VAL A 403 -31.46 22.48 20.36
C VAL A 403 -32.39 22.65 19.16
N VAL A 404 -33.70 22.58 19.37
CA VAL A 404 -34.70 22.69 18.28
C VAL A 404 -34.55 24.03 17.54
N LEU A 405 -34.41 25.12 18.27
CA LEU A 405 -34.24 26.45 17.67
C LEU A 405 -32.86 26.60 17.00
N ALA A 406 -31.78 26.12 17.62
CA ALA A 406 -30.43 26.18 17.07
C ALA A 406 -30.30 25.38 15.76
N VAL A 407 -30.88 24.18 15.70
CA VAL A 407 -30.90 23.32 14.50
C VAL A 407 -31.67 23.98 13.35
N LEU A 408 -32.83 24.58 13.62
CA LEU A 408 -33.62 25.24 12.59
C LEU A 408 -32.98 26.53 12.08
N ALA A 409 -32.37 27.30 12.98
CA ALA A 409 -31.76 28.60 12.66
C ALA A 409 -30.33 28.49 12.10
N GLY A 410 -29.68 27.34 12.28
CA GLY A 410 -28.28 27.10 11.93
C GLY A 410 -27.31 27.96 12.75
N CYS A 411 -27.53 28.09 14.07
CA CYS A 411 -26.72 28.93 14.96
C CYS A 411 -26.15 28.17 16.16
N ASP A 412 -25.40 28.89 17.00
CA ASP A 412 -24.76 28.38 18.23
C ASP A 412 -23.84 27.19 17.95
N VAL A 413 -22.89 27.41 17.05
CA VAL A 413 -21.98 26.39 16.52
C VAL A 413 -21.03 25.84 17.58
N ASP A 414 -20.62 26.67 18.53
CA ASP A 414 -19.62 26.30 19.54
C ASP A 414 -20.22 25.66 20.79
N SER A 415 -21.55 25.65 20.93
CA SER A 415 -22.20 24.95 22.04
C SER A 415 -22.41 23.46 21.77
N ASP A 416 -22.06 22.64 22.76
CA ASP A 416 -22.36 21.21 22.83
C ASP A 416 -23.82 20.90 23.20
N HIS A 417 -24.64 21.92 23.48
CA HIS A 417 -26.06 21.79 23.85
C HIS A 417 -26.35 20.93 25.10
N GLY A 418 -25.36 20.81 25.99
CA GLY A 418 -25.50 20.20 27.32
C GLY A 418 -25.99 18.75 27.26
N PRO A 419 -26.93 18.32 28.13
CA PRO A 419 -27.31 16.92 28.25
C PRO A 419 -28.03 16.35 27.02
N VAL A 420 -28.63 17.19 26.18
CA VAL A 420 -29.32 16.72 24.96
C VAL A 420 -28.32 16.48 23.83
N GLY A 421 -27.33 17.36 23.66
CA GLY A 421 -26.30 17.18 22.63
C GLY A 421 -25.23 16.17 23.02
N MET A 422 -24.95 16.00 24.32
CA MET A 422 -23.95 15.06 24.84
C MET A 422 -24.53 13.70 25.26
N ALA A 423 -25.81 13.42 24.98
CA ALA A 423 -26.44 12.15 25.32
C ALA A 423 -25.81 10.96 24.56
N SER A 424 -25.47 11.17 23.30
CA SER A 424 -24.79 10.21 22.42
C SER A 424 -23.96 10.96 21.39
N ILE A 425 -22.88 10.35 20.92
CA ILE A 425 -22.07 10.87 19.82
C ILE A 425 -22.90 11.08 18.55
N GLU A 426 -23.91 10.25 18.31
CA GLU A 426 -24.80 10.37 17.16
C GLU A 426 -25.71 11.59 17.26
N ASP A 427 -26.13 11.95 18.47
CA ASP A 427 -26.98 13.12 18.70
C ASP A 427 -26.17 14.40 18.53
N TYR A 428 -24.94 14.43 19.04
CA TYR A 428 -23.99 15.51 18.78
C TYR A 428 -23.77 15.69 17.27
N LEU A 429 -23.40 14.62 16.55
CA LEU A 429 -23.15 14.69 15.11
C LEU A 429 -24.38 15.11 14.33
N TRP A 430 -25.56 14.57 14.64
CA TRP A 430 -26.81 14.96 13.98
C TRP A 430 -27.11 16.45 14.16
N ILE A 431 -26.94 17.00 15.38
CA ILE A 431 -27.13 18.44 15.64
C ILE A 431 -26.14 19.26 14.80
N MET A 432 -24.87 18.87 14.78
CA MET A 432 -23.83 19.61 14.05
C MET A 432 -24.03 19.55 12.54
N MET A 433 -24.43 18.40 11.99
CA MET A 433 -24.80 18.25 10.59
C MET A 433 -26.01 19.12 10.23
N CYS A 434 -27.05 19.14 11.07
CA CYS A 434 -28.21 19.99 10.87
C CYS A 434 -27.82 21.48 10.81
N LYS A 435 -26.95 21.95 11.72
CA LYS A 435 -26.44 23.33 11.71
C LYS A 435 -25.64 23.63 10.44
N ALA A 436 -24.78 22.71 10.01
CA ALA A 436 -23.98 22.87 8.79
C ALA A 436 -24.84 22.93 7.52
N LEU A 437 -25.94 22.15 7.46
CA LEU A 437 -26.89 22.15 6.33
C LEU A 437 -27.86 23.35 6.36
N ALA A 438 -28.17 23.89 7.54
CA ALA A 438 -29.03 25.05 7.72
C ALA A 438 -28.34 26.39 7.44
N ALA A 439 -27.02 26.39 7.26
CA ALA A 439 -26.25 27.58 6.99
C ALA A 439 -26.70 28.32 5.71
N PRO A 440 -26.84 29.66 5.72
CA PRO A 440 -27.10 30.44 4.51
C PRO A 440 -25.98 30.27 3.48
N ILE A 441 -26.33 30.41 2.20
CA ILE A 441 -25.38 30.32 1.08
C ILE A 441 -24.37 31.49 1.14
N SER A 442 -24.79 32.63 1.70
CA SER A 442 -23.91 33.78 1.95
C SER A 442 -23.07 33.57 3.21
N HIS A 443 -21.75 33.66 3.06
CA HIS A 443 -20.77 33.59 4.15
C HIS A 443 -21.06 34.65 5.23
N SER A 444 -21.56 34.21 6.38
CA SER A 444 -21.59 34.99 7.62
C SER A 444 -20.64 34.34 8.63
N GLN A 445 -20.10 35.12 9.57
CA GLN A 445 -19.09 34.66 10.53
C GLN A 445 -19.60 33.54 11.46
N ASP A 446 -20.92 33.39 11.58
CA ASP A 446 -21.58 32.41 12.46
C ASP A 446 -21.97 31.09 11.76
N VAL A 447 -21.50 30.85 10.53
CA VAL A 447 -21.79 29.61 9.78
C VAL A 447 -20.77 28.53 10.10
N LEU A 448 -21.24 27.28 10.26
CA LEU A 448 -20.40 26.09 10.33
C LEU A 448 -20.21 25.49 8.93
N PRO A 449 -19.11 25.77 8.21
CA PRO A 449 -18.80 25.05 6.98
C PRO A 449 -18.43 23.60 7.31
N LEU A 450 -18.69 22.69 6.37
CA LEU A 450 -18.34 21.27 6.50
C LEU A 450 -16.86 21.08 6.88
N ALA A 451 -15.95 21.82 6.25
CA ALA A 451 -14.53 21.75 6.54
C ALA A 451 -14.19 22.07 8.00
N LYS A 452 -14.91 23.02 8.63
CA LYS A 452 -14.71 23.37 10.05
C LYS A 452 -15.28 22.29 10.99
N LEU A 453 -16.37 21.62 10.59
CA LEU A 453 -16.86 20.46 11.34
C LEU A 453 -15.86 19.29 11.25
N GLN A 454 -15.32 19.04 10.06
CA GLN A 454 -14.35 17.99 9.82
C GLN A 454 -13.05 18.22 10.59
N SER A 455 -12.51 19.45 10.55
CA SER A 455 -11.33 19.83 11.33
C SER A 455 -11.60 19.75 12.84
N ARG A 456 -12.79 20.13 13.31
CA ARG A 456 -13.13 20.01 14.74
C ARG A 456 -13.08 18.55 15.22
N ILE A 457 -13.56 17.62 14.41
CA ILE A 457 -13.54 16.19 14.75
C ILE A 457 -12.12 15.64 14.74
N THR A 458 -11.33 15.98 13.73
CA THR A 458 -10.01 15.40 13.50
C THR A 458 -8.89 16.08 14.29
N ASP A 459 -8.94 17.40 14.41
CA ASP A 459 -7.87 18.24 14.98
C ASP A 459 -8.20 18.67 16.43
N ASP A 460 -9.43 19.12 16.72
CA ASP A 460 -9.78 19.63 18.06
C ASP A 460 -10.08 18.49 19.06
N TYR A 461 -10.96 17.54 18.68
CA TYR A 461 -11.25 16.36 19.50
C TYR A 461 -10.18 15.28 19.32
N GLY A 462 -9.88 14.93 18.06
CA GLY A 462 -8.85 13.96 17.70
C GLY A 462 -9.08 12.54 18.23
N GLU A 463 -8.10 11.68 17.99
CA GLU A 463 -8.18 10.25 18.30
C GLU A 463 -8.27 9.94 19.81
N THR A 464 -7.70 10.82 20.66
CA THR A 464 -7.66 10.65 22.11
C THR A 464 -9.03 10.84 22.75
N HIS A 465 -9.80 11.84 22.29
CA HIS A 465 -11.14 12.11 22.80
C HIS A 465 -12.12 10.96 22.52
N PHE A 466 -11.94 10.27 21.39
CA PHE A 466 -12.78 9.12 21.03
C PHE A 466 -12.27 7.78 21.57
N ASP A 467 -11.19 7.77 22.36
CA ASP A 467 -10.51 6.56 22.81
C ASP A 467 -10.27 5.59 21.64
N ALA A 468 -9.78 6.14 20.53
CA ALA A 468 -9.74 5.45 19.24
C ALA A 468 -8.84 4.20 19.26
N ALA A 469 -7.92 4.12 20.21
CA ALA A 469 -7.12 2.92 20.46
C ALA A 469 -7.97 1.74 20.97
N GLN A 470 -8.97 1.99 21.83
CA GLN A 470 -9.86 0.95 22.34
C GLN A 470 -11.10 0.75 21.48
N ARG A 471 -11.57 1.80 20.79
CA ARG A 471 -12.80 1.78 19.97
C ARG A 471 -12.56 2.32 18.55
N PRO A 472 -11.68 1.67 17.76
CA PRO A 472 -11.31 2.17 16.42
C PRO A 472 -12.49 2.25 15.46
N LEU A 473 -13.39 1.25 15.49
CA LEU A 473 -14.57 1.22 14.61
C LEU A 473 -15.56 2.36 14.91
N GLN A 474 -15.67 2.80 16.17
CA GLN A 474 -16.52 3.93 16.55
C GLN A 474 -15.98 5.24 15.98
N PHE A 475 -14.65 5.45 16.04
CA PHE A 475 -14.04 6.63 15.46
C PHE A 475 -14.14 6.63 13.92
N ALA A 476 -13.90 5.48 13.28
CA ALA A 476 -14.10 5.34 11.84
C ALA A 476 -15.57 5.62 11.43
N TYR A 477 -16.54 5.17 12.22
CA TYR A 477 -17.96 5.47 12.00
C TYR A 477 -18.25 6.97 11.99
N VAL A 478 -17.65 7.73 12.91
CA VAL A 478 -17.77 9.20 12.99
C VAL A 478 -17.15 9.87 11.77
N LEU A 479 -15.98 9.41 11.32
CA LEU A 479 -15.30 9.94 10.14
C LEU A 479 -16.10 9.66 8.85
N LEU A 480 -16.69 8.47 8.71
CA LEU A 480 -17.56 8.13 7.57
C LEU A 480 -18.83 8.98 7.56
N LEU A 481 -19.47 9.18 8.71
CA LEU A 481 -20.65 10.03 8.85
C LEU A 481 -20.36 11.49 8.44
N THR A 482 -19.17 12.00 8.76
CA THR A 482 -18.75 13.35 8.39
C THR A 482 -18.09 13.45 7.01
N ALA A 483 -18.22 12.40 6.20
CA ALA A 483 -17.68 12.29 4.85
C ALA A 483 -16.16 12.54 4.76
N GLN A 484 -15.40 12.13 5.78
CA GLN A 484 -13.93 12.14 5.81
C GLN A 484 -13.38 10.75 5.44
N PHE A 485 -13.72 10.27 4.24
CA PHE A 485 -13.43 8.90 3.81
C PHE A 485 -11.94 8.56 3.81
N GLU A 486 -11.11 9.47 3.29
CA GLU A 486 -9.68 9.28 3.15
C GLU A 486 -9.00 9.10 4.51
N VAL A 487 -9.39 9.92 5.49
CA VAL A 487 -8.90 9.85 6.87
C VAL A 487 -9.42 8.58 7.56
N ALA A 488 -10.68 8.21 7.34
CA ALA A 488 -11.26 6.98 7.91
C ALA A 488 -10.52 5.72 7.44
N ILE A 489 -10.21 5.64 6.14
CA ILE A 489 -9.50 4.51 5.54
C ILE A 489 -8.08 4.43 6.09
N GLU A 490 -7.34 5.55 6.11
CA GLU A 490 -5.98 5.55 6.61
C GLU A 490 -5.93 5.17 8.10
N PHE A 491 -6.83 5.71 8.92
CA PHE A 491 -6.95 5.35 10.34
C PHE A 491 -7.21 3.84 10.54
N LEU A 492 -8.17 3.26 9.81
CA LEU A 492 -8.46 1.83 9.88
C LEU A 492 -7.28 0.96 9.39
N TYR A 493 -6.53 1.43 8.40
CA TYR A 493 -5.40 0.73 7.83
C TYR A 493 -4.19 0.63 8.79
N ARG A 494 -4.07 1.54 9.77
CA ARG A 494 -3.02 1.45 10.80
C ARG A 494 -3.13 0.19 11.66
N THR A 495 -4.35 -0.31 11.90
CA THR A 495 -4.60 -1.47 12.76
C THR A 495 -4.68 -2.77 11.94
N ASP A 496 -3.83 -3.75 12.21
CA ASP A 496 -3.73 -4.97 11.39
C ASP A 496 -5.06 -5.74 11.26
N VAL A 497 -5.87 -5.75 12.32
CA VAL A 497 -7.20 -6.39 12.36
C VAL A 497 -8.18 -5.75 11.38
N HIS A 498 -8.07 -4.44 11.13
CA HIS A 498 -9.03 -3.68 10.32
C HIS A 498 -8.52 -3.32 8.92
N LYS A 499 -7.27 -3.68 8.58
CA LYS A 499 -6.68 -3.46 7.25
C LYS A 499 -7.53 -4.01 6.12
N CYS A 500 -8.08 -5.22 6.31
CA CYS A 500 -8.93 -5.84 5.30
C CYS A 500 -10.15 -4.96 5.02
N HIS A 501 -10.86 -4.48 6.04
CA HIS A 501 -12.01 -3.60 5.86
C HIS A 501 -11.63 -2.28 5.20
N ALA A 502 -10.53 -1.66 5.63
CA ALA A 502 -10.04 -0.41 5.08
C ALA A 502 -9.82 -0.50 3.55
N VAL A 503 -9.16 -1.56 3.10
CA VAL A 503 -8.85 -1.79 1.68
C VAL A 503 -10.13 -2.02 0.86
N HIS A 504 -11.05 -2.86 1.35
CA HIS A 504 -12.30 -3.11 0.62
C HIS A 504 -13.21 -1.88 0.59
N MET A 505 -13.29 -1.11 1.68
CA MET A 505 -14.00 0.18 1.70
C MET A 505 -13.36 1.17 0.72
N ALA A 506 -12.02 1.21 0.64
CA ALA A 506 -11.32 2.07 -0.30
C ALA A 506 -11.64 1.72 -1.77
N ILE A 507 -11.64 0.43 -2.11
CA ILE A 507 -12.00 -0.03 -3.46
C ILE A 507 -13.45 0.35 -3.79
N ALA A 508 -14.39 0.08 -2.89
CA ALA A 508 -15.80 0.40 -3.09
C ALA A 508 -16.04 1.91 -3.25
N LEU A 509 -15.42 2.73 -2.41
CA LEU A 509 -15.54 4.19 -2.50
C LEU A 509 -14.85 4.75 -3.75
N ASN A 510 -13.75 4.14 -4.22
CA ASN A 510 -13.11 4.55 -5.49
C ASN A 510 -14.00 4.25 -6.70
N GLN A 511 -14.67 3.09 -6.72
CA GLN A 511 -15.63 2.72 -7.78
C GLN A 511 -16.84 3.66 -7.80
N LEU A 512 -17.28 4.14 -6.63
CA LEU A 512 -18.33 5.16 -6.52
C LEU A 512 -17.85 6.59 -6.84
N GLY A 513 -16.56 6.78 -7.17
CA GLY A 513 -15.98 8.10 -7.45
C GLY A 513 -15.87 9.03 -6.22
N LEU A 514 -16.05 8.48 -5.01
CA LEU A 514 -16.13 9.24 -3.76
C LEU A 514 -14.77 9.57 -3.15
N LEU A 515 -13.72 8.83 -3.50
CA LEU A 515 -12.36 9.08 -3.02
C LEU A 515 -11.62 10.11 -3.85
N ARG A 516 -10.92 11.00 -3.16
CA ARG A 516 -9.90 11.87 -3.73
C ARG A 516 -8.58 11.10 -3.71
N ASN A 517 -8.09 10.72 -4.89
CA ASN A 517 -6.83 10.00 -4.98
C ASN A 517 -5.67 10.96 -5.28
N THR A 518 -4.48 10.62 -4.79
CA THR A 518 -3.26 11.34 -5.13
C THR A 518 -2.88 11.10 -6.60
N ALA A 519 -2.26 12.11 -7.22
CA ALA A 519 -1.68 11.96 -8.56
C ALA A 519 -0.33 11.22 -8.51
N GLN A 520 0.44 11.41 -7.43
CA GLN A 520 1.74 10.79 -7.28
C GLN A 520 1.61 9.45 -6.55
N THR A 521 2.29 8.44 -7.08
CA THR A 521 2.34 7.08 -6.54
C THR A 521 3.30 6.96 -5.36
N ILE A 522 4.23 7.90 -5.24
CA ILE A 522 5.30 7.91 -4.23
C ILE A 522 4.81 8.34 -2.85
N ASP A 523 3.75 9.15 -2.84
CA ASP A 523 3.19 9.77 -1.66
C ASP A 523 2.86 8.78 -0.53
N PRO A 524 2.82 9.23 0.75
CA PRO A 524 2.29 8.43 1.84
C PRO A 524 0.84 7.99 1.57
N VAL A 525 0.34 7.02 2.36
CA VAL A 525 -1.04 6.50 2.21
C VAL A 525 -2.07 7.62 2.26
N LEU A 526 -1.85 8.65 3.08
CA LEU A 526 -2.68 9.84 3.18
C LEU A 526 -1.83 11.10 2.99
N VAL A 527 -2.27 11.97 2.08
CA VAL A 527 -1.71 13.30 1.86
C VAL A 527 -2.72 14.33 2.35
N LYS A 528 -2.29 15.20 3.29
CA LYS A 528 -3.10 16.31 3.79
C LYS A 528 -2.61 17.62 3.17
N GLU A 529 -3.46 18.24 2.35
CA GLU A 529 -3.27 19.58 1.80
C GLU A 529 -4.31 20.53 2.41
N GLY A 530 -3.99 21.11 3.57
CA GLY A 530 -4.93 21.94 4.34
C GLY A 530 -6.13 21.11 4.81
N SER A 531 -7.35 21.54 4.44
CA SER A 531 -8.58 20.79 4.74
C SER A 531 -8.88 19.65 3.76
N ASN A 532 -8.12 19.53 2.66
CA ASN A 532 -8.29 18.47 1.69
C ASN A 532 -7.37 17.30 2.01
N CYS A 533 -7.96 16.12 2.14
CA CYS A 533 -7.24 14.86 2.26
C CYS A 533 -7.33 14.09 0.95
N GLN A 534 -6.22 13.51 0.52
CA GLN A 534 -6.12 12.61 -0.62
C GLN A 534 -5.54 11.27 -0.18
N LEU A 535 -6.04 10.18 -0.77
CA LEU A 535 -5.62 8.81 -0.49
C LEU A 535 -4.74 8.28 -1.62
N ASN A 536 -3.59 7.72 -1.29
CA ASN A 536 -2.78 6.96 -2.24
C ASN A 536 -3.31 5.52 -2.34
N LEU A 537 -4.38 5.35 -3.14
CA LEU A 537 -5.01 4.05 -3.36
C LEU A 537 -4.05 2.97 -3.89
N PRO A 538 -3.14 3.26 -4.86
CA PRO A 538 -2.16 2.27 -5.29
C PRO A 538 -1.23 1.78 -4.18
N ARG A 539 -0.73 2.68 -3.33
CA ARG A 539 0.10 2.30 -2.18
C ARG A 539 -0.65 1.43 -1.19
N LEU A 540 -1.93 1.72 -0.96
CA LEU A 540 -2.80 0.93 -0.08
C LEU A 540 -2.96 -0.51 -0.62
N ILE A 541 -3.29 -0.65 -1.91
CA ILE A 541 -3.55 -1.95 -2.56
C ILE A 541 -2.28 -2.79 -2.65
N THR A 542 -1.18 -2.21 -3.12
CA THR A 542 0.11 -2.91 -3.28
C THR A 542 0.68 -3.36 -1.93
N SER A 543 0.55 -2.53 -0.88
CA SER A 543 0.99 -2.90 0.47
C SER A 543 0.16 -4.01 1.09
N TYR A 544 -1.15 -4.07 0.80
CA TYR A 544 -2.04 -5.11 1.28
C TYR A 544 -1.81 -6.46 0.59
N THR A 545 -1.74 -6.45 -0.76
CA THR A 545 -1.55 -7.65 -1.60
C THR A 545 -0.22 -8.35 -1.35
N ARG A 546 0.84 -7.59 -1.03
CA ARG A 546 2.17 -8.10 -0.64
C ARG A 546 2.18 -9.14 0.47
N ARG A 547 1.14 -9.19 1.31
CA ARG A 547 1.04 -10.18 2.40
C ARG A 547 0.78 -11.60 1.88
N PHE A 548 0.13 -11.75 0.72
CA PHE A 548 -0.36 -13.04 0.23
C PHE A 548 -0.09 -13.30 -1.26
N GLU A 549 0.48 -12.35 -2.00
CA GLU A 549 0.76 -12.46 -3.44
C GLU A 549 1.56 -13.72 -3.82
N MET A 550 2.49 -14.14 -2.97
CA MET A 550 3.30 -15.36 -3.15
C MET A 550 2.50 -16.67 -3.01
N SER A 551 1.44 -16.65 -2.20
CA SER A 551 0.63 -17.85 -1.96
C SER A 551 -0.58 -17.92 -2.88
N GLU A 552 -1.23 -16.78 -3.13
CA GLU A 552 -2.48 -16.67 -3.87
C GLU A 552 -2.40 -15.56 -4.95
N PRO A 553 -1.60 -15.78 -6.02
CA PRO A 553 -1.39 -14.77 -7.07
C PRO A 553 -2.67 -14.41 -7.83
N GLU A 554 -3.60 -15.36 -7.98
CA GLU A 554 -4.87 -15.12 -8.67
C GLU A 554 -5.74 -14.08 -7.95
N LEU A 555 -5.75 -14.10 -6.61
CA LEU A 555 -6.49 -13.11 -5.82
C LEU A 555 -5.77 -11.77 -5.82
N ALA A 556 -4.44 -11.74 -5.78
CA ALA A 556 -3.69 -10.47 -5.87
C ALA A 556 -4.04 -9.71 -7.16
N LEU A 557 -4.25 -10.44 -8.27
CA LEU A 557 -4.67 -9.87 -9.53
C LEU A 557 -6.05 -9.18 -9.47
N GLU A 558 -7.00 -9.74 -8.71
CA GLU A 558 -8.33 -9.13 -8.47
C GLU A 558 -8.22 -7.75 -7.80
N TYR A 559 -7.28 -7.60 -6.88
CA TYR A 559 -7.02 -6.32 -6.22
C TYR A 559 -6.31 -5.33 -7.14
N TYR A 560 -5.33 -5.79 -7.93
CA TYR A 560 -4.67 -4.92 -8.91
C TYR A 560 -5.62 -4.44 -10.00
N TYR A 561 -6.61 -5.25 -10.39
CA TYR A 561 -7.62 -4.83 -11.36
C TYR A 561 -8.36 -3.54 -10.95
N ALA A 562 -8.53 -3.28 -9.65
CA ALA A 562 -9.11 -2.02 -9.17
C ALA A 562 -8.29 -0.76 -9.53
N LEU A 563 -7.02 -0.92 -9.91
CA LEU A 563 -6.14 0.17 -10.36
C LEU A 563 -6.18 0.38 -11.88
N LYS A 564 -6.73 -0.55 -12.66
CA LYS A 564 -6.66 -0.54 -14.14
C LYS A 564 -7.23 0.74 -14.76
N GLU A 565 -8.36 1.23 -14.27
CA GLU A 565 -9.09 2.37 -14.88
C GLU A 565 -8.36 3.71 -14.72
N LYS A 566 -7.80 4.00 -13.53
CA LYS A 566 -7.15 5.29 -13.22
C LYS A 566 -5.62 5.24 -13.27
N TYR A 567 -5.03 4.06 -13.11
CA TYR A 567 -3.58 3.86 -12.97
C TYR A 567 -3.09 2.69 -13.86
N GLU A 568 -3.52 2.65 -15.12
CA GLU A 568 -3.13 1.63 -16.11
C GLU A 568 -1.62 1.29 -16.13
N PRO A 569 -0.67 2.27 -16.20
CA PRO A 569 0.76 1.93 -16.26
C PRO A 569 1.25 1.23 -14.99
N LEU A 570 0.73 1.65 -13.83
CA LEU A 570 1.09 1.04 -12.55
C LEU A 570 0.46 -0.35 -12.39
N TRP A 571 -0.77 -0.51 -12.87
CA TRP A 571 -1.42 -1.82 -12.92
C TRP A 571 -0.57 -2.81 -13.72
N LEU A 572 -0.13 -2.42 -14.93
CA LEU A 572 0.72 -3.26 -15.77
C LEU A 572 2.01 -3.66 -15.04
N GLN A 573 2.67 -2.69 -14.39
CA GLN A 573 3.88 -2.94 -13.61
C GLN A 573 3.64 -3.93 -12.45
N CYS A 574 2.53 -3.79 -11.73
CA CYS A 574 2.17 -4.71 -10.65
C CYS A 574 1.95 -6.14 -11.17
N VAL A 575 1.35 -6.30 -12.36
CA VAL A 575 1.16 -7.62 -12.99
C VAL A 575 2.50 -8.23 -13.41
N ILE A 576 3.41 -7.42 -13.97
CA ILE A 576 4.77 -7.86 -14.34
C ILE A 576 5.51 -8.36 -13.10
N GLU A 577 5.54 -7.58 -12.04
CA GLU A 577 6.24 -7.94 -10.80
C GLU A 577 5.63 -9.18 -10.16
N LEU A 578 4.29 -9.27 -10.09
CA LEU A 578 3.59 -10.44 -9.58
C LEU A 578 3.97 -11.72 -10.33
N ALA A 579 3.99 -11.67 -11.67
CA ALA A 579 4.33 -12.83 -12.49
C ALA A 579 5.78 -13.26 -12.30
N LEU A 580 6.72 -12.31 -12.25
CA LEU A 580 8.14 -12.60 -12.13
C LEU A 580 8.53 -13.08 -10.72
N GLU A 581 7.93 -12.52 -9.67
CA GLU A 581 8.24 -12.91 -8.29
C GLU A 581 7.65 -14.27 -7.93
N THR A 582 6.39 -14.51 -8.32
CA THR A 582 5.71 -15.78 -8.02
C THR A 582 6.16 -16.92 -8.92
N LYS A 583 6.76 -16.60 -10.08
CA LYS A 583 7.04 -17.52 -11.19
C LYS A 583 5.81 -18.33 -11.64
N ALA A 584 4.60 -17.85 -11.31
CA ALA A 584 3.35 -18.53 -11.59
C ALA A 584 2.76 -18.13 -12.95
N PHE A 585 3.61 -18.09 -13.99
CA PHE A 585 3.26 -17.61 -15.32
C PHE A 585 2.04 -18.31 -15.91
N THR A 586 1.96 -19.64 -15.76
CA THR A 586 0.85 -20.45 -16.28
C THR A 586 -0.48 -20.16 -15.58
N LYS A 587 -0.47 -19.86 -14.28
CA LYS A 587 -1.69 -19.52 -13.53
C LYS A 587 -2.17 -18.10 -13.83
N ILE A 588 -1.24 -17.15 -13.99
CA ILE A 588 -1.57 -15.74 -14.19
C ILE A 588 -1.95 -15.48 -15.65
N LEU A 589 -1.10 -15.88 -16.59
CA LEU A 589 -1.24 -15.55 -18.02
C LEU A 589 -1.81 -16.70 -18.86
N GLY A 590 -1.68 -17.94 -18.39
CA GLY A 590 -2.08 -19.13 -19.15
C GLY A 590 -0.90 -19.83 -19.83
N GLN A 591 -1.19 -20.86 -20.61
CA GLN A 591 -0.18 -21.64 -21.35
C GLN A 591 -0.69 -22.01 -22.73
N ARG A 592 0.19 -22.10 -23.73
CA ARG A 592 -0.14 -22.64 -25.03
C ARG A 592 0.04 -24.16 -25.04
N ASN A 593 -0.98 -24.89 -25.48
CA ASN A 593 -0.95 -26.34 -25.65
C ASN A 593 -0.22 -26.72 -26.94
N ALA A 594 0.31 -27.95 -27.00
CA ALA A 594 0.94 -28.52 -28.19
C ALA A 594 0.01 -28.54 -29.42
N ASP A 595 -1.31 -28.59 -29.21
CA ASP A 595 -2.33 -28.57 -30.27
C ASP A 595 -2.60 -27.15 -30.83
N GLY A 596 -1.90 -26.13 -30.32
CA GLY A 596 -2.05 -24.73 -30.72
C GLY A 596 -3.14 -23.94 -30.00
N GLY A 597 -3.95 -24.59 -29.14
CA GLY A 597 -4.92 -23.93 -28.26
C GLY A 597 -4.27 -23.26 -27.04
N THR A 598 -4.92 -22.26 -26.45
CA THR A 598 -4.43 -21.56 -25.24
C THR A 598 -5.28 -21.93 -24.02
N VAL A 599 -4.65 -22.47 -22.98
CA VAL A 599 -5.23 -22.59 -21.64
C VAL A 599 -5.31 -21.20 -21.03
N GLN A 600 -6.49 -20.82 -20.57
CA GLN A 600 -6.73 -19.50 -19.99
C GLN A 600 -6.12 -19.39 -18.60
N GLY A 601 -5.47 -18.26 -18.33
CA GLY A 601 -4.99 -17.85 -17.02
C GLY A 601 -5.99 -16.97 -16.27
N ALA A 602 -5.64 -16.58 -15.05
CA ALA A 602 -6.44 -15.67 -14.24
C ALA A 602 -6.63 -14.29 -14.90
N LEU A 603 -5.64 -13.83 -15.69
CA LEU A 603 -5.73 -12.57 -16.43
C LEU A 603 -6.83 -12.57 -17.49
N ASP A 604 -7.12 -13.72 -18.09
CA ASP A 604 -8.18 -13.85 -19.10
C ASP A 604 -9.57 -13.50 -18.54
N LYS A 605 -9.76 -13.56 -17.20
CA LYS A 605 -11.01 -13.10 -16.57
C LYS A 605 -11.24 -11.61 -16.78
N PHE A 606 -10.17 -10.81 -16.77
CA PHE A 606 -10.20 -9.34 -16.77
C PHE A 606 -10.14 -8.71 -18.16
N VAL A 607 -10.06 -9.55 -19.18
CA VAL A 607 -9.85 -9.17 -20.57
C VAL A 607 -11.05 -9.68 -21.36
N CYS A 608 -11.77 -8.77 -22.02
CA CYS A 608 -13.01 -9.13 -22.72
C CYS A 608 -12.78 -10.24 -23.75
N THR A 609 -13.71 -11.20 -23.84
CA THR A 609 -13.68 -12.26 -24.85
C THR A 609 -14.01 -11.70 -26.23
N GLY A 610 -13.03 -11.08 -26.88
CA GLY A 610 -13.14 -10.48 -28.22
C GLY A 610 -11.76 -10.15 -28.80
N SER A 611 -11.71 -9.69 -30.05
CA SER A 611 -10.46 -9.35 -30.74
C SER A 611 -9.63 -8.31 -29.96
N THR A 612 -10.29 -7.32 -29.37
CA THR A 612 -9.64 -6.27 -28.57
C THR A 612 -9.05 -6.79 -27.27
N GLY A 613 -9.72 -7.76 -26.61
CA GLY A 613 -9.17 -8.36 -25.41
C GLY A 613 -7.98 -9.28 -25.71
N SER A 614 -8.03 -10.04 -26.80
CA SER A 614 -6.87 -10.83 -27.22
C SER A 614 -5.62 -9.96 -27.47
N GLN A 615 -5.78 -8.73 -27.95
CA GLN A 615 -4.69 -7.77 -28.10
C GLN A 615 -4.16 -7.26 -26.75
N GLU A 616 -5.04 -6.96 -25.79
CA GLU A 616 -4.63 -6.51 -24.46
C GLU A 616 -3.87 -7.60 -23.70
N ARG A 617 -4.34 -8.85 -23.76
CA ARG A 617 -3.63 -9.99 -23.19
C ARG A 617 -2.25 -10.15 -23.82
N ASN A 618 -2.16 -10.06 -25.14
CA ASN A 618 -0.88 -10.18 -25.84
C ASN A 618 0.06 -9.04 -25.44
N ARG A 619 -0.45 -7.80 -25.26
CA ARG A 619 0.34 -6.66 -24.77
C ARG A 619 0.92 -6.92 -23.38
N VAL A 620 0.10 -7.43 -22.44
CA VAL A 620 0.57 -7.78 -21.10
C VAL A 620 1.58 -8.92 -21.16
N ALA A 621 1.30 -9.99 -21.90
CA ALA A 621 2.19 -11.13 -22.04
C ALA A 621 3.55 -10.74 -22.65
N THR A 622 3.57 -9.86 -23.67
CA THR A 622 4.81 -9.32 -24.24
C THR A 622 5.60 -8.51 -23.22
N ALA A 623 4.94 -7.66 -22.42
CA ALA A 623 5.61 -6.88 -21.40
C ALA A 623 6.22 -7.75 -20.28
N VAL A 624 5.52 -8.82 -19.86
CA VAL A 624 6.08 -9.79 -18.90
C VAL A 624 7.24 -10.57 -19.53
N ALA A 625 7.15 -10.93 -20.81
CA ALA A 625 8.22 -11.63 -21.52
C ALA A 625 9.50 -10.79 -21.64
N GLU A 626 9.38 -9.50 -21.99
CA GLU A 626 10.51 -8.56 -22.06
C GLU A 626 11.17 -8.37 -20.68
N ALA A 627 10.37 -8.33 -19.61
CA ALA A 627 10.88 -8.25 -18.25
C ALA A 627 11.48 -9.58 -17.74
N ALA A 628 11.01 -10.73 -18.23
CA ALA A 628 11.62 -12.03 -17.96
C ALA A 628 12.97 -12.18 -18.68
N GLU A 629 13.04 -11.76 -19.94
CA GLU A 629 14.27 -11.74 -20.74
C GLU A 629 15.34 -10.85 -20.09
N SER A 630 14.97 -9.66 -19.61
CA SER A 630 15.93 -8.77 -18.92
C SER A 630 16.44 -9.32 -17.58
N ARG A 631 15.69 -10.22 -16.92
CA ARG A 631 16.11 -10.96 -15.73
C ARG A 631 16.89 -12.25 -16.04
N GLY A 632 17.06 -12.59 -17.31
CA GLY A 632 17.76 -13.82 -17.75
C GLY A 632 16.91 -15.10 -17.67
N LEU A 633 15.59 -14.99 -17.48
CA LEU A 633 14.64 -16.11 -17.47
C LEU A 633 14.24 -16.46 -18.92
N ASN A 634 15.19 -16.99 -19.69
CA ASN A 634 15.04 -17.15 -21.14
C ASN A 634 14.00 -18.21 -21.53
N GLU A 635 13.91 -19.33 -20.79
CA GLU A 635 12.96 -20.41 -21.09
C GLU A 635 11.52 -19.94 -20.90
N GLU A 636 11.26 -19.26 -19.78
CA GLU A 636 9.95 -18.70 -19.49
C GLU A 636 9.61 -17.55 -20.45
N ALA A 637 10.58 -16.70 -20.80
CA ALA A 637 10.38 -15.63 -21.80
C ALA A 637 9.94 -16.19 -23.16
N VAL A 638 10.53 -17.31 -23.64
CA VAL A 638 10.09 -17.97 -24.88
C VAL A 638 8.62 -18.42 -24.78
N ALA A 639 8.24 -19.07 -23.68
CA ALA A 639 6.86 -19.53 -23.48
C ALA A 639 5.86 -18.35 -23.45
N LEU A 640 6.27 -17.21 -22.87
CA LEU A 640 5.46 -15.99 -22.81
C LEU A 640 5.35 -15.28 -24.17
N TYR A 641 6.44 -15.20 -24.94
CA TYR A 641 6.39 -14.67 -26.31
C TYR A 641 5.54 -15.56 -27.23
N GLU A 642 5.56 -16.88 -27.03
CA GLU A 642 4.70 -17.82 -27.76
C GLU A 642 3.21 -17.60 -27.42
N LEU A 643 2.90 -17.33 -26.15
CA LEU A 643 1.56 -16.96 -25.67
C LEU A 643 1.10 -15.61 -26.26
N ALA A 644 2.00 -14.63 -26.34
CA ALA A 644 1.74 -13.32 -26.95
C ALA A 644 1.65 -13.35 -28.50
N ASN A 645 1.94 -14.50 -29.12
CA ASN A 645 1.99 -14.72 -30.57
C ASN A 645 3.11 -13.91 -31.28
N GLU A 646 4.17 -13.56 -30.55
CA GLU A 646 5.36 -12.84 -31.05
C GLU A 646 6.44 -13.84 -31.51
N LYS A 647 6.18 -14.52 -32.63
CA LYS A 647 7.04 -15.61 -33.14
C LYS A 647 8.46 -15.16 -33.48
N GLN A 648 8.62 -13.92 -33.96
CA GLN A 648 9.92 -13.36 -34.34
C GLN A 648 10.85 -13.29 -33.11
N LYS A 649 10.37 -12.68 -32.02
CA LYS A 649 11.11 -12.57 -30.75
C LYS A 649 11.45 -13.93 -30.14
N CYS A 650 10.55 -14.92 -30.29
CA CYS A 650 10.84 -16.29 -29.86
C CYS A 650 12.06 -16.88 -30.59
N VAL A 651 12.10 -16.75 -31.91
CA VAL A 651 13.19 -17.27 -32.74
C VAL A 651 14.50 -16.55 -32.43
N ASP A 652 14.45 -15.23 -32.29
CA ASP A 652 15.63 -14.41 -31.97
C ASP A 652 16.22 -14.81 -30.61
N LEU A 653 15.37 -14.97 -29.59
CA LEU A 653 15.80 -15.39 -28.25
C LEU A 653 16.34 -16.82 -28.24
N LEU A 654 15.66 -17.76 -28.91
CA LEU A 654 16.14 -19.14 -29.03
C LEU A 654 17.48 -19.21 -29.77
N THR A 655 17.66 -18.43 -30.82
CA THR A 655 18.92 -18.36 -31.57
C THR A 655 20.05 -17.83 -30.68
N LYS A 656 19.77 -16.80 -29.87
CA LYS A 656 20.72 -16.24 -28.89
C LYS A 656 21.09 -17.24 -27.78
N VAL A 657 20.11 -18.00 -27.27
CA VAL A 657 20.37 -19.04 -26.25
C VAL A 657 21.17 -20.20 -26.84
N LEU A 658 20.83 -20.64 -28.04
CA LEU A 658 21.54 -21.72 -28.74
C LEU A 658 22.97 -21.32 -29.11
N SER A 659 23.21 -20.10 -29.59
CA SER A 659 24.56 -19.64 -29.91
C SER A 659 25.47 -19.66 -28.68
N LEU A 660 24.97 -19.20 -27.53
CA LEU A 660 25.70 -19.24 -26.26
C LEU A 660 26.07 -20.67 -25.82
N GLN A 661 25.20 -21.65 -26.07
CA GLN A 661 25.50 -23.05 -25.73
C GLN A 661 26.47 -23.70 -26.71
N VAL A 662 26.41 -23.33 -27.99
CA VAL A 662 27.35 -23.84 -29.01
C VAL A 662 28.75 -23.29 -28.78
N ASP A 663 28.90 -22.00 -28.47
CA ASP A 663 30.19 -21.36 -28.19
C ASP A 663 30.85 -21.90 -26.91
N ALA A 664 30.08 -22.33 -25.91
CA ALA A 664 30.60 -22.93 -24.67
C ALA A 664 31.10 -24.38 -24.84
N SER A 665 30.85 -25.00 -26.00
CA SER A 665 31.22 -26.39 -26.30
C SER A 665 32.37 -26.54 -27.30
N GLN A 666 32.93 -25.40 -27.77
CA GLN A 666 34.23 -25.31 -28.44
C GLN A 666 35.29 -24.83 -27.45
#